data_AF-A0A0C1CYA9-F1
#
_entry.id   AF-A0A0C1CYA9-F1
#
_cell.length_a   1.000
_cell.length_b   1.000
_cell.length_c   1.000
_cell.angle_alpha   90.00
_cell.angle_beta   90.00
_cell.angle_gamma   90.00
#
_symmetry.space_group_name_H-M   'P 1'
#
loop_
_entity.id
_entity.type
_entity.pdbx_description
1 polymer ?
#
loop_
_entity_poly.entity_id
_entity_poly.type
_entity_poly.pdbx_seq_one_letter_code
_entity_poly.pdbx_strand_id
1 'polypeptide(L)'
;MERGLKNYIESVQSDVAALVYSDGDGASFEDKYTEHCIEILDSIGKSEGARVLSFIHPDSQGRIDWKMNGYCLRDEFRDDDNKVYFETLDLFITNFNHTSYNYNIPKEDFTKNINQIKKFLNAALKGHIDYIDPAQTELNALLKIIIKQKSNFDRVNIYFLINGNSNHDLEKTTIKGYENLDVFIHVWDIPRFYKLSESTSNREPIEIEFKDLITVSSHGIQCLKVPDLNELYECYLAIIPGDVLSKLYKEYSNELLESNVRAFLGQTGKYNKGIRDTIRDKPQMFLPYNNGITATAENVETIIVENQLYLTKLNDFQIVNGGQTTASLFHTQKKYKDADLGKVFVQMKLTVIKDIEQKNIEVPNIARYANSQNKVSELDLSSNNPYFVQIESLSRKKYVVNPDNKSQSTLWYFERVNGQYRESLNKLATAAQQRKFKEQNPTNQKFLKSDVAKFINLSELEPYFVSQGAQKNFIHYTKKINELVKRNKLPGENFYKKLIANAVLFKSVDKLFGRKNIDAIGDTNLKSFTVAYTLSYFYYLTDNRLDLWKIYEDQKIPTALEEVYRKLIVFVYNHLVKSSNNSLISEYAKKESSWKLLKEQTYNLDLKVIKSLLIEESEVSKREIETDILENKSENNLMDIVKIMSFGNKFWDGLSKYSLTDDFLNPFSTDIWEISNKVKKAKNLNSRDISLGNKVLKIIEENNIDIEIIKEMSNEIEKEIIDIKAVYDRLKLISKNDWNKIFDIGEQTKIYDALELSNLKSVFKSIIKDEIIKEINLIKALESVKKVSKFGLHF
;
A
#
# COMPACT_ATOMS: atom_id res chain seq x y z
N MET A 1 -49.62 20.47 11.20
CA MET A 1 -48.52 21.31 10.67
C MET A 1 -48.76 22.79 10.95
N GLU A 2 -49.86 23.41 10.51
CA GLU A 2 -50.12 24.86 10.70
C GLU A 2 -50.11 25.34 12.18
N ARG A 3 -50.68 24.57 13.12
CA ARG A 3 -50.68 24.96 14.55
C ARG A 3 -49.29 24.88 15.18
N GLY A 4 -48.45 23.93 14.76
CA GLY A 4 -47.09 23.77 15.28
C GLY A 4 -46.17 24.88 14.79
N LEU A 5 -46.22 25.19 13.50
CA LEU A 5 -45.49 26.33 12.90
C LEU A 5 -45.88 27.65 13.54
N LYS A 6 -47.17 27.86 13.82
CA LYS A 6 -47.65 29.07 14.51
C LYS A 6 -47.08 29.20 15.92
N ASN A 7 -47.10 28.13 16.71
CA ASN A 7 -46.51 28.14 18.06
C ASN A 7 -45.00 28.40 18.00
N TYR A 8 -44.30 27.84 17.01
CA TYR A 8 -42.87 28.08 16.81
C TYR A 8 -42.58 29.56 16.49
N ILE A 9 -43.37 30.18 15.61
CA ILE A 9 -43.28 31.61 15.32
C ILE A 9 -43.45 32.45 16.59
N GLU A 10 -44.45 32.15 17.42
CA GLU A 10 -44.70 32.85 18.68
C GLU A 10 -43.52 32.69 19.66
N SER A 11 -42.89 31.50 19.71
CA SER A 11 -41.68 31.26 20.50
C SER A 11 -40.52 32.13 20.02
N VAL A 12 -40.19 32.08 18.72
CA VAL A 12 -39.08 32.87 18.15
C VAL A 12 -39.30 34.36 18.37
N GLN A 13 -40.54 34.85 18.21
CA GLN A 13 -40.87 36.26 18.50
C GLN A 13 -40.61 36.62 19.96
N SER A 14 -40.99 35.75 20.90
CA SER A 14 -40.76 35.94 22.32
C SER A 14 -39.27 35.93 22.67
N ASP A 15 -38.52 34.99 22.12
CA ASP A 15 -37.08 34.83 22.39
C ASP A 15 -36.29 36.04 21.86
N VAL A 16 -36.57 36.47 20.64
CA VAL A 16 -35.94 37.66 20.05
C VAL A 16 -36.31 38.93 20.82
N ALA A 17 -37.57 39.08 21.24
CA ALA A 17 -37.97 40.21 22.06
C ALA A 17 -37.23 40.21 23.41
N ALA A 18 -37.11 39.05 24.06
CA ALA A 18 -36.37 38.91 25.32
C ALA A 18 -34.88 39.30 25.16
N LEU A 19 -34.24 38.89 24.07
CA LEU A 19 -32.86 39.28 23.76
C LEU A 19 -32.71 40.80 23.59
N VAL A 20 -33.66 41.47 22.94
CA VAL A 20 -33.66 42.94 22.80
C VAL A 20 -33.83 43.62 24.16
N TYR A 21 -34.76 43.14 25.00
CA TYR A 21 -34.99 43.73 26.33
C TYR A 21 -33.81 43.53 27.29
N SER A 22 -33.06 42.42 27.16
CA SER A 22 -31.91 42.10 28.01
C SER A 22 -30.71 43.03 27.77
N ASP A 23 -30.46 43.43 26.52
CA ASP A 23 -29.28 44.21 26.14
C ASP A 23 -29.43 45.73 26.31
N GLY A 24 -30.65 46.21 26.57
CA GLY A 24 -30.93 47.63 26.86
C GLY A 24 -30.98 48.55 25.62
N ASP A 25 -30.80 49.85 25.83
CA ASP A 25 -30.91 50.88 24.78
C ASP A 25 -29.80 50.72 23.72
N GLY A 26 -30.17 50.23 22.53
CA GLY A 26 -29.30 50.17 21.35
C GLY A 26 -29.35 48.86 20.55
N ALA A 27 -29.96 47.79 21.08
CA ALA A 27 -30.07 46.51 20.37
C ALA A 27 -31.15 46.55 19.28
N SER A 28 -30.77 46.24 18.04
CA SER A 28 -31.72 46.10 16.92
C SER A 28 -32.42 44.74 16.96
N PHE A 29 -33.74 44.72 16.74
CA PHE A 29 -34.50 43.48 16.53
C PHE A 29 -33.90 42.61 15.42
N GLU A 30 -33.36 43.23 14.37
CA GLU A 30 -32.72 42.51 13.27
C GLU A 30 -31.42 41.81 13.72
N ASP A 31 -30.60 42.48 14.52
CA ASP A 31 -29.34 41.91 15.02
C ASP A 31 -29.61 40.81 16.04
N LYS A 32 -30.62 40.97 16.90
CA LYS A 32 -31.04 39.92 17.85
C LYS A 32 -31.71 38.72 17.18
N TYR A 33 -32.45 38.93 16.10
CA TYR A 33 -32.92 37.82 15.27
C TYR A 33 -31.75 37.09 14.60
N THR A 34 -30.74 37.83 14.11
CA THR A 34 -29.51 37.24 13.55
C THR A 34 -28.78 36.42 14.60
N GLU A 35 -28.65 36.93 15.82
CA GLU A 35 -28.04 36.23 16.96
C GLU A 35 -28.76 34.92 17.26
N HIS A 36 -30.08 34.98 17.43
CA HIS A 36 -30.91 33.80 17.67
C HIS A 36 -30.77 32.74 16.57
N CYS A 37 -30.77 33.14 15.29
CA CYS A 37 -30.54 32.23 14.18
C CYS A 37 -29.12 31.62 14.20
N ILE A 38 -28.09 32.41 14.51
CA ILE A 38 -26.72 31.92 14.64
C ILE A 38 -26.61 30.90 15.77
N GLU A 39 -27.26 31.12 16.92
CA GLU A 39 -27.27 30.16 18.03
C GLU A 39 -27.89 28.82 17.62
N ILE A 40 -29.01 28.86 16.87
CA ILE A 40 -29.62 27.64 16.34
C ILE A 40 -28.66 26.93 15.38
N LEU A 41 -28.02 27.67 14.47
CA LEU A 41 -27.07 27.12 13.50
C LEU A 41 -25.79 26.58 14.16
N ASP A 42 -25.35 27.18 15.26
CA ASP A 42 -24.20 26.75 16.06
C ASP A 42 -24.50 25.43 16.77
N SER A 43 -25.72 25.29 17.33
CA SER A 43 -26.17 24.05 17.99
C SER A 43 -26.15 22.82 17.08
N ILE A 44 -26.16 23.04 15.76
CA ILE A 44 -26.09 21.99 14.73
C ILE A 44 -24.76 21.99 13.95
N GLY A 45 -23.74 22.72 14.43
CA GLY A 45 -22.40 22.74 13.85
C GLY A 45 -22.24 23.51 12.53
N LYS A 46 -23.26 24.24 12.07
CA LYS A 46 -23.21 25.02 10.81
C LYS A 46 -22.53 26.36 10.94
N SER A 47 -22.54 26.96 12.13
CA SER A 47 -21.99 28.28 12.37
C SER A 47 -21.11 28.33 13.62
N GLU A 48 -20.32 27.26 13.84
CA GLU A 48 -19.42 27.16 14.99
C GLU A 48 -18.46 28.35 15.07
N GLY A 49 -18.60 29.17 16.11
CA GLY A 49 -17.83 30.39 16.30
C GLY A 49 -18.28 31.59 15.45
N ALA A 50 -19.44 31.53 14.80
CA ALA A 50 -20.04 32.67 14.11
C ALA A 50 -20.48 33.75 15.10
N ARG A 51 -20.46 35.01 14.63
CA ARG A 51 -20.77 36.17 15.47
C ARG A 51 -21.59 37.19 14.70
N VAL A 52 -22.46 37.88 15.43
CA VAL A 52 -23.17 39.06 14.91
C VAL A 52 -22.16 40.21 14.74
N LEU A 53 -22.20 40.82 13.56
CA LEU A 53 -21.39 41.98 13.19
C LEU A 53 -22.18 42.80 12.17
N SER A 54 -22.97 43.75 12.66
CA SER A 54 -23.82 44.59 11.83
C SER A 54 -23.01 45.66 11.11
N PHE A 55 -23.10 45.71 9.79
CA PHE A 55 -22.45 46.70 8.94
C PHE A 55 -23.37 47.11 7.80
N ILE A 56 -23.61 48.43 7.69
CA ILE A 56 -24.43 49.05 6.64
C ILE A 56 -23.62 50.20 6.03
N HIS A 57 -23.46 50.18 4.71
CA HIS A 57 -22.84 51.26 3.97
C HIS A 57 -23.85 51.89 2.98
N PRO A 58 -24.11 53.20 3.06
CA PRO A 58 -25.00 53.88 2.12
C PRO A 58 -24.34 54.19 0.77
N ASP A 59 -25.12 54.26 -0.31
CA ASP A 59 -24.71 54.83 -1.59
C ASP A 59 -24.73 56.38 -1.54
N SER A 60 -24.33 57.03 -2.64
CA SER A 60 -24.35 58.50 -2.75
C SER A 60 -25.75 59.12 -2.64
N GLN A 61 -26.82 58.31 -2.67
CA GLN A 61 -28.21 58.72 -2.51
C GLN A 61 -28.78 58.35 -1.13
N GLY A 62 -27.95 57.84 -0.22
CA GLY A 62 -28.36 57.43 1.13
C GLY A 62 -29.09 56.09 1.20
N ARG A 63 -29.14 55.31 0.11
CA ARG A 63 -29.74 53.96 0.10
C ARG A 63 -28.70 52.95 0.55
N ILE A 64 -29.12 51.87 1.21
CA ILE A 64 -28.20 50.81 1.64
C ILE A 64 -27.58 50.11 0.41
N ASP A 65 -26.28 50.29 0.22
CA ASP A 65 -25.52 49.66 -0.86
C ASP A 65 -24.88 48.34 -0.41
N TRP A 66 -24.24 48.34 0.76
CA TRP A 66 -23.62 47.15 1.35
C TRP A 66 -24.29 46.85 2.70
N LYS A 67 -24.54 45.57 2.97
CA LYS A 67 -25.14 45.10 4.21
C LYS A 67 -24.54 43.76 4.60
N MET A 68 -24.21 43.60 5.89
CA MET A 68 -23.80 42.35 6.53
C MET A 68 -24.29 42.38 7.99
N ASN A 69 -24.73 41.24 8.51
CA ASN A 69 -25.23 41.10 9.89
C ASN A 69 -24.35 40.17 10.74
N GLY A 70 -23.45 39.39 10.15
CA GLY A 70 -22.55 38.52 10.89
C GLY A 70 -21.55 37.81 10.00
N TYR A 71 -20.60 37.11 10.62
CA TYR A 71 -19.58 36.35 9.90
C TYR A 71 -19.04 35.15 10.71
N CYS A 72 -18.38 34.22 10.02
CA CYS A 72 -17.57 33.14 10.61
C CYS A 72 -16.37 32.79 9.72
N LEU A 73 -15.27 32.32 10.31
CA LEU A 73 -14.10 31.79 9.61
C LEU A 73 -13.92 30.32 10.02
N ARG A 74 -14.04 29.39 9.06
CA ARG A 74 -14.05 27.94 9.28
C ARG A 74 -12.93 27.22 8.53
N ASP A 75 -12.77 25.93 8.85
CA ASP A 75 -11.79 25.02 8.25
C ASP A 75 -10.35 25.56 8.41
N GLU A 76 -9.91 25.65 9.67
CA GLU A 76 -8.54 26.08 10.01
C GLU A 76 -7.51 25.13 9.40
N PHE A 77 -6.55 25.68 8.66
CA PHE A 77 -5.39 24.94 8.20
C PHE A 77 -4.09 25.72 8.43
N ARG A 78 -2.97 24.99 8.38
CA ARG A 78 -1.64 25.57 8.57
C ARG A 78 -0.80 25.39 7.31
N ASP A 79 -0.06 26.44 6.96
CA ASP A 79 0.95 26.37 5.91
C ASP A 79 2.25 25.70 6.40
N ASP A 80 3.23 25.57 5.51
CA ASP A 80 4.54 24.98 5.81
C ASP A 80 5.33 25.80 6.85
N ASP A 81 5.00 27.08 7.05
CA ASP A 81 5.54 27.98 8.07
C ASP A 81 4.74 27.95 9.39
N ASN A 82 3.76 27.06 9.51
CA ASN A 82 2.86 26.91 10.67
C ASN A 82 1.99 28.16 10.96
N LYS A 83 1.76 29.03 9.96
CA LYS A 83 0.78 30.11 10.02
C LYS A 83 -0.62 29.57 9.81
N VAL A 84 -1.57 30.15 10.53
CA VAL A 84 -2.98 29.76 10.51
C VAL A 84 -3.73 30.52 9.42
N TYR A 85 -4.51 29.79 8.64
CA TYR A 85 -5.40 30.27 7.57
C TYR A 85 -6.76 29.56 7.66
N PHE A 86 -7.74 30.07 6.93
CA PHE A 86 -9.10 29.50 6.88
C PHE A 86 -9.48 29.20 5.43
N GLU A 87 -10.07 28.03 5.16
CA GLU A 87 -10.56 27.67 3.82
C GLU A 87 -11.97 28.19 3.55
N THR A 88 -12.75 28.48 4.60
CA THR A 88 -14.18 28.84 4.48
C THR A 88 -14.48 30.17 5.18
N LEU A 89 -15.22 31.05 4.49
CA LEU A 89 -15.78 32.29 5.05
C LEU A 89 -17.30 32.22 5.01
N ASP A 90 -17.96 32.34 6.16
CA ASP A 90 -19.41 32.46 6.22
C ASP A 90 -19.78 33.92 6.47
N LEU A 91 -20.76 34.43 5.73
CA LEU A 91 -21.34 35.75 5.88
C LEU A 91 -22.84 35.62 6.11
N PHE A 92 -23.38 36.42 7.01
CA PHE A 92 -24.79 36.43 7.35
C PHE A 92 -25.40 37.75 6.90
N ILE A 93 -26.57 37.66 6.27
CA ILE A 93 -27.42 38.82 5.97
C ILE A 93 -28.85 38.51 6.38
N THR A 94 -29.50 39.48 6.99
CA THR A 94 -30.84 39.30 7.55
C THR A 94 -31.83 40.25 6.88
N ASN A 95 -32.98 39.72 6.47
CA ASN A 95 -34.15 40.51 6.10
C ASN A 95 -35.21 40.35 7.19
N PHE A 96 -35.35 41.38 8.03
CA PHE A 96 -36.27 41.37 9.15
C PHE A 96 -37.50 42.25 8.88
N ASN A 97 -38.69 41.67 8.98
CA ASN A 97 -39.96 42.38 8.95
C ASN A 97 -40.44 42.68 10.38
N HIS A 98 -40.58 43.96 10.72
CA HIS A 98 -41.00 44.41 12.05
C HIS A 98 -42.50 44.21 12.35
N THR A 99 -43.32 43.92 11.34
CA THR A 99 -44.78 43.89 11.48
C THR A 99 -45.36 42.49 11.62
N SER A 100 -44.79 41.51 10.92
CA SER A 100 -45.30 40.14 10.92
C SER A 100 -44.21 39.16 10.51
N TYR A 101 -44.28 37.95 11.05
CA TYR A 101 -43.48 36.80 10.62
C TYR A 101 -44.25 35.93 9.62
N ASN A 102 -45.56 36.14 9.49
CA ASN A 102 -46.40 35.42 8.54
C ASN A 102 -46.49 36.21 7.23
N TYR A 103 -45.42 36.17 6.43
CA TYR A 103 -45.36 36.79 5.11
C TYR A 103 -44.42 35.99 4.20
N ASN A 104 -44.60 36.12 2.89
CA ASN A 104 -43.61 35.70 1.91
C ASN A 104 -42.77 36.92 1.50
N ILE A 105 -41.45 36.80 1.51
CA ILE A 105 -40.57 37.89 1.08
C ILE A 105 -40.82 38.24 -0.40
N PRO A 106 -40.97 39.53 -0.76
CA PRO A 106 -41.06 39.93 -2.17
C PRO A 106 -39.77 39.63 -2.95
N LYS A 107 -39.88 39.31 -4.24
CA LYS A 107 -38.72 39.00 -5.10
C LYS A 107 -37.71 40.16 -5.17
N GLU A 108 -38.21 41.39 -5.15
CA GLU A 108 -37.38 42.60 -5.16
C GLU A 108 -36.49 42.70 -3.90
N ASP A 109 -37.07 42.48 -2.72
CA ASP A 109 -36.34 42.51 -1.45
C ASP A 109 -35.37 41.32 -1.30
N PHE A 110 -35.78 40.14 -1.76
CA PHE A 110 -34.93 38.96 -1.82
C PHE A 110 -33.66 39.23 -2.66
N THR A 111 -33.86 39.72 -3.90
CA THR A 111 -32.77 40.03 -4.83
C THR A 111 -31.90 41.19 -4.31
N LYS A 112 -32.52 42.19 -3.66
CA LYS A 112 -31.83 43.34 -3.08
C LYS A 112 -30.86 42.92 -1.97
N ASN A 113 -31.29 42.13 -1.00
CA ASN A 113 -30.41 41.67 0.10
C ASN A 113 -29.23 40.85 -0.46
N ILE A 114 -29.49 39.88 -1.33
CA ILE A 114 -28.43 39.09 -1.98
C ILE A 114 -27.43 40.00 -2.71
N ASN A 115 -27.89 41.02 -3.44
CA ASN A 115 -26.99 41.96 -4.11
C ASN A 115 -26.18 42.81 -3.13
N GLN A 116 -26.75 43.23 -2.00
CA GLN A 116 -26.06 44.03 -0.99
C GLN A 116 -24.88 43.28 -0.36
N ILE A 117 -25.08 42.02 0.04
CA ILE A 117 -23.99 41.20 0.61
C ILE A 117 -22.96 40.80 -0.47
N LYS A 118 -23.37 40.59 -1.72
CA LYS A 118 -22.44 40.35 -2.84
C LYS A 118 -21.55 41.55 -3.11
N LYS A 119 -22.11 42.77 -3.07
CA LYS A 119 -21.33 44.00 -3.22
C LYS A 119 -20.36 44.18 -2.07
N PHE A 120 -20.79 43.94 -0.83
CA PHE A 120 -19.92 43.91 0.34
C PHE A 120 -18.73 42.95 0.14
N LEU A 121 -19.02 41.67 -0.18
CA LEU A 121 -18.00 40.66 -0.40
C LEU A 121 -17.03 41.06 -1.53
N ASN A 122 -17.54 41.59 -2.64
CA ASN A 122 -16.70 42.05 -3.75
C ASN A 122 -15.76 43.19 -3.34
N ALA A 123 -16.28 44.17 -2.60
CA ALA A 123 -15.49 45.30 -2.12
C ALA A 123 -14.45 44.85 -1.08
N ALA A 124 -14.82 43.96 -0.15
CA ALA A 124 -13.93 43.38 0.85
C ALA A 124 -12.77 42.61 0.21
N LEU A 125 -13.06 41.73 -0.75
CA LEU A 125 -12.04 40.95 -1.46
C LEU A 125 -11.06 41.83 -2.25
N LYS A 126 -11.55 42.92 -2.84
CA LYS A 126 -10.74 43.89 -3.59
C LYS A 126 -9.98 44.88 -2.71
N GLY A 127 -10.34 44.98 -1.43
CA GLY A 127 -9.79 45.97 -0.51
C GLY A 127 -10.28 47.39 -0.79
N HIS A 128 -11.50 47.54 -1.31
CA HIS A 128 -12.14 48.84 -1.56
C HIS A 128 -12.91 49.37 -0.34
N ILE A 129 -12.91 48.63 0.76
CA ILE A 129 -13.48 49.08 2.04
C ILE A 129 -12.32 49.55 2.91
N ASP A 130 -11.81 50.75 2.62
CA ASP A 130 -10.60 51.33 3.22
C ASP A 130 -10.88 52.47 4.21
N TYR A 131 -12.12 52.95 4.27
CA TYR A 131 -12.57 53.98 5.20
C TYR A 131 -13.65 53.44 6.15
N ILE A 132 -13.23 52.81 7.24
CA ILE A 132 -14.09 52.39 8.34
C ILE A 132 -13.66 53.12 9.60
N ASP A 133 -14.63 53.49 10.43
CA ASP A 133 -14.39 54.00 11.77
C ASP A 133 -13.39 53.08 12.53
N PRO A 134 -12.25 53.61 13.01
CA PRO A 134 -11.30 52.84 13.82
C PRO A 134 -11.93 52.16 15.05
N ALA A 135 -13.06 52.66 15.55
CA ALA A 135 -13.81 52.04 16.63
C ALA A 135 -14.41 50.68 16.26
N GLN A 136 -14.63 50.38 14.98
CA GLN A 136 -15.10 49.06 14.50
C GLN A 136 -13.92 48.08 14.36
N THR A 137 -13.29 47.76 15.48
CA THR A 137 -12.06 46.95 15.54
C THR A 137 -12.24 45.55 14.94
N GLU A 138 -13.38 44.90 15.18
CA GLU A 138 -13.70 43.56 14.68
C GLU A 138 -13.85 43.53 13.15
N LEU A 139 -14.62 44.47 12.58
CA LEU A 139 -14.80 44.58 11.14
C LEU A 139 -13.47 44.89 10.43
N ASN A 140 -12.66 45.78 11.02
CA ASN A 140 -11.32 46.07 10.51
C ASN A 140 -10.40 44.84 10.53
N ALA A 141 -10.50 43.99 11.56
CA ALA A 141 -9.74 42.74 11.63
C ALA A 141 -10.21 41.73 10.57
N LEU A 142 -11.53 41.55 10.42
CA LEU A 142 -12.13 40.69 9.40
C LEU A 142 -11.69 41.09 7.99
N LEU A 143 -11.78 42.38 7.65
CA LEU A 143 -11.39 42.87 6.32
C LEU A 143 -9.89 42.65 6.03
N LYS A 144 -9.02 42.86 7.02
CA LYS A 144 -7.59 42.56 6.90
C LYS A 144 -7.36 41.08 6.63
N ILE A 145 -8.07 40.18 7.31
CA ILE A 145 -7.99 38.75 7.09
C ILE A 145 -8.46 38.42 5.66
N ILE A 146 -9.65 38.90 5.26
CA ILE A 146 -10.21 38.66 3.92
C ILE A 146 -9.23 39.09 2.83
N ILE A 147 -8.67 40.30 2.93
CA ILE A 147 -7.72 40.82 1.93
C ILE A 147 -6.43 39.98 1.89
N LYS A 148 -5.91 39.59 3.05
CA LYS A 148 -4.65 38.84 3.18
C LYS A 148 -4.76 37.41 2.65
N GLN A 149 -5.92 36.77 2.81
CA GLN A 149 -6.13 35.36 2.45
C GLN A 149 -7.15 35.15 1.33
N LYS A 150 -7.51 36.18 0.56
CA LYS A 150 -8.50 36.11 -0.54
C LYS A 150 -8.26 35.00 -1.57
N SER A 151 -7.01 34.58 -1.75
CA SER A 151 -6.62 33.48 -2.65
C SER A 151 -6.65 32.09 -2.00
N ASN A 152 -6.87 32.03 -0.70
CA ASN A 152 -6.83 30.80 0.12
C ASN A 152 -8.22 30.29 0.49
N PHE A 153 -9.24 31.14 0.41
CA PHE A 153 -10.63 30.69 0.54
C PHE A 153 -11.00 29.77 -0.61
N ASP A 154 -11.50 28.59 -0.27
CA ASP A 154 -12.10 27.64 -1.20
C ASP A 154 -13.56 27.97 -1.48
N ARG A 155 -14.26 28.43 -0.44
CA ARG A 155 -15.68 28.75 -0.53
C ARG A 155 -16.06 29.92 0.36
N VAL A 156 -17.13 30.61 -0.04
CA VAL A 156 -17.85 31.57 0.78
C VAL A 156 -19.29 31.13 0.90
N ASN A 157 -19.78 30.95 2.12
CA ASN A 157 -21.19 30.71 2.36
C ASN A 157 -21.87 32.04 2.72
N ILE A 158 -23.03 32.29 2.13
CA ILE A 158 -23.88 33.43 2.44
C ILE A 158 -25.17 32.89 3.04
N TYR A 159 -25.35 33.05 4.34
CA TYR A 159 -26.58 32.68 5.05
C TYR A 159 -27.55 33.85 4.98
N PHE A 160 -28.62 33.69 4.20
CA PHE A 160 -29.69 34.67 4.09
C PHE A 160 -30.82 34.32 5.05
N LEU A 161 -30.90 35.05 6.16
CA LEU A 161 -31.84 34.83 7.24
C LEU A 161 -33.11 35.65 7.03
N ILE A 162 -34.28 35.02 7.13
CA ILE A 162 -35.57 35.64 6.86
C ILE A 162 -36.55 35.26 7.98
N ASN A 163 -37.07 36.26 8.69
CA ASN A 163 -38.08 36.06 9.73
C ASN A 163 -39.50 35.80 9.18
N GLY A 164 -39.59 35.26 7.98
CA GLY A 164 -40.81 34.92 7.25
C GLY A 164 -40.57 33.72 6.35
N ASN A 165 -41.26 33.65 5.22
CA ASN A 165 -41.17 32.53 4.27
C ASN A 165 -40.49 32.95 2.96
N SER A 166 -39.78 32.01 2.33
CA SER A 166 -39.17 32.19 1.01
C SER A 166 -39.53 31.07 0.04
N ASN A 167 -40.10 31.44 -1.12
CA ASN A 167 -40.43 30.51 -2.21
C ASN A 167 -39.63 30.82 -3.48
N HIS A 168 -38.50 31.52 -3.37
CA HIS A 168 -37.69 31.92 -4.52
C HIS A 168 -36.53 30.95 -4.72
N ASP A 169 -36.34 30.55 -5.98
CA ASP A 169 -35.16 29.77 -6.39
C ASP A 169 -33.92 30.67 -6.48
N LEU A 170 -32.77 30.10 -6.10
CA LEU A 170 -31.48 30.76 -6.22
C LEU A 170 -30.83 30.44 -7.56
N GLU A 171 -30.36 31.47 -8.26
CA GLU A 171 -29.45 31.30 -9.38
C GLU A 171 -28.01 31.12 -8.90
N LYS A 172 -27.22 30.32 -9.63
CA LYS A 172 -25.77 30.19 -9.38
C LYS A 172 -25.12 31.56 -9.36
N THR A 173 -24.47 31.88 -8.26
CA THR A 173 -23.90 33.20 -8.02
C THR A 173 -22.39 33.19 -8.16
N THR A 174 -21.88 34.14 -8.95
CA THR A 174 -20.44 34.42 -9.06
C THR A 174 -20.14 35.85 -8.60
N ILE A 175 -18.90 36.08 -8.18
CA ILE A 175 -18.39 37.40 -7.80
C ILE A 175 -17.45 37.90 -8.89
N LYS A 176 -17.72 39.09 -9.45
CA LYS A 176 -16.95 39.66 -10.56
C LYS A 176 -15.48 39.90 -10.15
N GLY A 177 -14.54 39.31 -10.89
CA GLY A 177 -13.10 39.31 -10.61
C GLY A 177 -12.65 38.18 -9.67
N TYR A 178 -13.57 37.31 -9.22
CA TYR A 178 -13.33 36.15 -8.39
C TYR A 178 -14.17 34.97 -8.90
N GLU A 179 -14.13 34.75 -10.22
CA GLU A 179 -14.96 33.74 -10.90
C GLU A 179 -14.63 32.29 -10.48
N ASN A 180 -13.43 32.07 -9.91
CA ASN A 180 -12.99 30.78 -9.41
C ASN A 180 -13.32 30.53 -7.93
N LEU A 181 -13.88 31.52 -7.23
CA LEU A 181 -14.30 31.39 -5.84
C LEU A 181 -15.74 30.88 -5.79
N ASP A 182 -15.96 29.76 -5.13
CA ASP A 182 -17.31 29.21 -4.99
C ASP A 182 -18.08 29.96 -3.92
N VAL A 183 -19.24 30.50 -4.32
CA VAL A 183 -20.12 31.23 -3.42
C VAL A 183 -21.45 30.48 -3.34
N PHE A 184 -21.73 29.95 -2.15
CA PHE A 184 -22.96 29.23 -1.85
C PHE A 184 -23.90 30.14 -1.07
N ILE A 185 -25.17 30.19 -1.47
CA ILE A 185 -26.19 30.98 -0.76
C ILE A 185 -27.14 30.01 -0.09
N HIS A 186 -27.28 30.12 1.23
CA HIS A 186 -28.15 29.30 2.07
C HIS A 186 -29.30 30.16 2.57
N VAL A 187 -30.50 29.95 2.04
CA VAL A 187 -31.70 30.66 2.50
C VAL A 187 -32.28 29.96 3.72
N TRP A 188 -32.36 30.68 4.83
CA TRP A 188 -32.90 30.21 6.10
C TRP A 188 -34.13 31.03 6.46
N ASP A 189 -35.28 30.43 6.20
CA ASP A 189 -36.59 30.99 6.50
C ASP A 189 -37.23 30.27 7.70
N ILE A 190 -38.32 30.84 8.22
CA ILE A 190 -39.00 30.29 9.40
C ILE A 190 -39.44 28.82 9.20
N PRO A 191 -40.03 28.42 8.05
CA PRO A 191 -40.35 27.03 7.78
C PRO A 191 -39.15 26.09 7.84
N ARG A 192 -37.96 26.49 7.35
CA ARG A 192 -36.74 25.66 7.42
C ARG A 192 -36.26 25.50 8.87
N PHE A 193 -36.25 26.59 9.65
CA PHE A 193 -35.91 26.51 11.08
C PHE A 193 -36.90 25.65 11.88
N TYR A 194 -38.20 25.74 11.56
CA TYR A 194 -39.22 24.89 12.19
C TYR A 194 -38.98 23.40 11.91
N LYS A 195 -38.69 23.03 10.65
CA LYS A 195 -38.36 21.65 10.29
C LYS A 195 -37.14 21.13 11.06
N LEU A 196 -36.13 21.98 11.25
CA LEU A 196 -34.96 21.63 12.04
C LEU A 196 -35.34 21.34 13.50
N SER A 197 -36.20 22.17 14.10
CA SER A 197 -36.68 21.99 15.48
C SER A 197 -37.51 20.71 15.68
N GLU A 198 -38.15 20.21 14.62
CA GLU A 198 -38.88 18.94 14.65
C GLU A 198 -37.96 17.72 14.44
N SER A 199 -36.75 17.91 13.91
CA SER A 199 -35.82 16.81 13.64
C SER A 199 -35.17 16.30 14.92
N THR A 200 -35.07 14.97 15.06
CA THR A 200 -34.39 14.32 16.20
C THR A 200 -32.86 14.28 16.07
N SER A 201 -32.33 14.68 14.91
CA SER A 201 -30.90 14.80 14.66
C SER A 201 -30.42 16.23 14.92
N ASN A 202 -29.34 16.41 15.68
CA ASN A 202 -28.69 17.71 15.89
C ASN A 202 -27.91 18.20 14.63
N ARG A 203 -28.37 17.89 13.42
CA ARG A 203 -27.75 18.31 12.16
C ARG A 203 -28.77 18.42 11.03
N GLU A 204 -28.43 19.19 10.00
CA GLU A 204 -29.23 19.25 8.79
C GLU A 204 -28.95 18.06 7.86
N PRO A 205 -29.98 17.36 7.34
CA PRO A 205 -29.80 16.31 6.35
C PRO A 205 -29.09 16.81 5.07
N ILE A 206 -28.04 16.10 4.66
CA ILE A 206 -27.38 16.36 3.36
C ILE A 206 -28.22 15.72 2.25
N GLU A 207 -28.80 16.56 1.40
CA GLU A 207 -29.51 16.12 0.18
C GLU A 207 -28.61 16.22 -1.04
N ILE A 208 -28.52 15.15 -1.82
CA ILE A 208 -27.69 15.08 -3.03
C ILE A 208 -28.56 14.75 -4.22
N GLU A 209 -28.50 15.59 -5.26
CA GLU A 209 -29.06 15.30 -6.57
C GLU A 209 -27.93 15.04 -7.58
N PHE A 210 -27.74 13.78 -7.95
CA PHE A 210 -26.59 13.36 -8.76
C PHE A 210 -26.60 13.94 -10.18
N LYS A 211 -27.78 14.28 -10.71
CA LYS A 211 -27.93 14.91 -12.03
C LYS A 211 -27.14 16.22 -12.14
N ASP A 212 -26.99 16.96 -11.03
CA ASP A 212 -26.34 18.27 -11.01
C ASP A 212 -24.81 18.17 -10.82
N LEU A 213 -24.34 17.01 -10.37
CA LEU A 213 -22.93 16.75 -10.05
C LEU A 213 -22.19 16.01 -11.15
N ILE A 214 -22.89 15.22 -11.96
CA ILE A 214 -22.28 14.32 -12.95
C ILE A 214 -22.26 14.99 -14.33
N THR A 215 -21.11 14.91 -15.01
CA THR A 215 -20.95 15.36 -16.40
C THR A 215 -21.01 14.23 -17.42
N VAL A 216 -20.94 12.97 -16.98
CA VAL A 216 -20.74 11.77 -17.83
C VAL A 216 -22.03 10.99 -18.12
N SER A 217 -23.01 11.05 -17.22
CA SER A 217 -24.31 10.36 -17.31
C SER A 217 -25.42 11.32 -16.88
N SER A 218 -26.44 11.48 -17.73
CA SER A 218 -27.64 12.27 -17.42
C SER A 218 -28.58 11.57 -16.44
N HIS A 219 -28.34 10.29 -16.11
CA HIS A 219 -29.27 9.45 -15.36
C HIS A 219 -28.90 9.25 -13.89
N GLY A 220 -27.73 9.72 -13.45
CA GLY A 220 -27.22 9.51 -12.08
C GLY A 220 -26.06 8.51 -12.00
N ILE A 221 -25.82 7.94 -10.82
CA ILE A 221 -24.76 6.96 -10.56
C ILE A 221 -25.30 5.54 -10.76
N GLN A 222 -24.75 4.81 -11.73
CA GLN A 222 -25.10 3.40 -11.92
C GLN A 222 -24.76 2.57 -10.67
N CYS A 223 -25.69 1.70 -10.26
CA CYS A 223 -25.53 0.90 -9.05
C CYS A 223 -26.15 -0.50 -9.18
N LEU A 224 -25.82 -1.33 -8.18
CA LEU A 224 -26.43 -2.64 -7.94
C LEU A 224 -27.13 -2.61 -6.59
N LYS A 225 -28.40 -3.01 -6.54
CA LYS A 225 -29.15 -3.21 -5.29
C LYS A 225 -28.92 -4.64 -4.79
N VAL A 226 -28.62 -4.78 -3.51
CA VAL A 226 -28.57 -6.10 -2.85
C VAL A 226 -30.00 -6.61 -2.67
N PRO A 227 -30.34 -7.82 -3.16
CA PRO A 227 -31.67 -8.40 -2.97
C PRO A 227 -31.96 -8.71 -1.50
N ASP A 228 -33.22 -8.53 -1.08
CA ASP A 228 -33.83 -9.16 0.09
C ASP A 228 -33.01 -9.13 1.40
N LEU A 229 -32.64 -7.93 1.87
CA LEU A 229 -32.02 -7.75 3.19
C LEU A 229 -33.06 -7.78 4.32
N ASN A 230 -33.91 -6.75 4.39
CA ASN A 230 -35.05 -6.57 5.31
C ASN A 230 -35.81 -5.30 4.87
N GLU A 231 -37.08 -5.11 5.26
CA GLU A 231 -37.84 -3.89 4.95
C GLU A 231 -37.19 -2.60 5.52
N LEU A 232 -36.45 -2.74 6.62
CA LEU A 232 -35.78 -1.64 7.34
C LEU A 232 -34.46 -1.19 6.67
N TYR A 233 -33.86 -2.03 5.81
CA TYR A 233 -32.51 -1.80 5.29
C TYR A 233 -32.43 -2.04 3.79
N GLU A 234 -31.79 -1.11 3.09
CA GLU A 234 -31.37 -1.33 1.70
C GLU A 234 -29.86 -1.14 1.57
N CYS A 235 -29.24 -1.86 0.65
CA CYS A 235 -27.82 -1.74 0.38
C CYS A 235 -27.58 -1.63 -1.12
N TYR A 236 -26.73 -0.68 -1.49
CA TYR A 236 -26.35 -0.42 -2.86
C TYR A 236 -24.83 -0.45 -3.00
N LEU A 237 -24.36 -1.05 -4.08
CA LEU A 237 -22.97 -0.98 -4.52
C LEU A 237 -22.90 -0.12 -5.78
N ALA A 238 -22.00 0.85 -5.78
CA ALA A 238 -21.84 1.78 -6.89
C ALA A 238 -20.36 2.08 -7.14
N ILE A 239 -20.04 2.52 -8.36
CA ILE A 239 -18.74 3.09 -8.68
C ILE A 239 -18.97 4.59 -8.87
N ILE A 240 -18.47 5.38 -7.95
CA ILE A 240 -18.60 6.83 -7.96
C ILE A 240 -17.37 7.45 -8.63
N PRO A 241 -17.55 8.40 -9.57
CA PRO A 241 -16.46 9.20 -10.10
C PRO A 241 -15.77 10.05 -9.02
N GLY A 242 -14.45 10.18 -9.09
CA GLY A 242 -13.67 10.94 -8.12
C GLY A 242 -14.01 12.43 -8.12
N ASP A 243 -14.44 12.99 -9.25
CA ASP A 243 -14.87 14.39 -9.35
C ASP A 243 -16.18 14.65 -8.58
N VAL A 244 -17.10 13.69 -8.54
CA VAL A 244 -18.33 13.79 -7.74
C VAL A 244 -17.99 13.87 -6.25
N LEU A 245 -17.10 13.01 -5.75
CA LEU A 245 -16.66 13.08 -4.34
C LEU A 245 -15.92 14.38 -4.03
N SER A 246 -15.09 14.86 -4.96
CA SER A 246 -14.41 16.15 -4.83
C SER A 246 -15.41 17.29 -4.71
N LYS A 247 -16.44 17.34 -5.57
CA LYS A 247 -17.52 18.34 -5.54
C LYS A 247 -18.32 18.27 -4.23
N LEU A 248 -18.70 17.08 -3.79
CA LEU A 248 -19.41 16.89 -2.52
C LEU A 248 -18.60 17.41 -1.33
N TYR A 249 -17.29 17.15 -1.29
CA TYR A 249 -16.42 17.68 -0.24
C TYR A 249 -16.23 19.21 -0.35
N LYS A 250 -16.15 19.72 -1.58
CA LYS A 250 -16.10 21.15 -1.88
C LYS A 250 -17.35 21.91 -1.46
N GLU A 251 -18.50 21.24 -1.38
CA GLU A 251 -19.76 21.83 -0.94
C GLU A 251 -19.99 21.65 0.57
N TYR A 252 -19.83 20.44 1.10
CA TYR A 252 -20.21 20.09 2.48
C TYR A 252 -19.02 19.95 3.46
N SER A 253 -17.77 19.88 3.00
CA SER A 253 -16.58 19.81 3.86
C SER A 253 -16.68 18.70 4.92
N ASN A 254 -16.37 19.03 6.18
CA ASN A 254 -16.44 18.16 7.33
C ASN A 254 -17.87 17.69 7.66
N GLU A 255 -18.93 18.41 7.25
CA GLU A 255 -20.34 18.01 7.48
C GLU A 255 -20.64 16.66 6.79
N LEU A 256 -19.97 16.38 5.67
CA LEU A 256 -20.07 15.09 4.95
C LEU A 256 -19.45 13.92 5.72
N LEU A 257 -18.56 14.21 6.66
CA LEU A 257 -17.69 13.25 7.36
C LEU A 257 -17.98 13.17 8.87
N GLU A 258 -19.03 13.80 9.38
CA GLU A 258 -19.31 13.86 10.83
C GLU A 258 -19.50 12.47 11.45
N SER A 259 -20.17 11.56 10.73
CA SER A 259 -20.37 10.19 11.18
C SER A 259 -19.10 9.32 11.04
N ASN A 260 -17.97 9.90 10.62
CA ASN A 260 -16.69 9.24 10.54
C ASN A 260 -15.94 9.29 11.88
N VAL A 261 -15.46 8.15 12.36
CA VAL A 261 -14.68 8.07 13.61
C VAL A 261 -13.25 8.63 13.50
N ARG A 262 -12.82 9.11 12.33
CA ARG A 262 -11.48 9.68 12.10
C ARG A 262 -11.56 11.01 11.36
N ALA A 263 -11.02 12.05 11.98
CA ALA A 263 -10.77 13.33 11.32
C ALA A 263 -9.73 13.18 10.20
N PHE A 264 -9.79 14.07 9.20
CA PHE A 264 -8.76 14.15 8.16
C PHE A 264 -7.42 14.59 8.77
N LEU A 265 -6.34 13.87 8.46
CA LEU A 265 -5.00 14.06 9.07
C LEU A 265 -4.04 14.87 8.17
N GLY A 266 -4.55 15.62 7.18
CA GLY A 266 -3.74 16.38 6.22
C GLY A 266 -3.04 15.53 5.15
N GLN A 267 -2.49 16.13 4.10
CA GLN A 267 -1.91 15.40 2.95
C GLN A 267 -0.52 14.77 3.20
N THR A 268 0.14 15.09 4.31
CA THR A 268 1.54 14.73 4.56
C THR A 268 1.75 13.32 5.10
N GLY A 269 0.70 12.68 5.63
CA GLY A 269 0.74 11.29 6.09
C GLY A 269 1.12 10.30 4.99
N LYS A 270 1.87 9.23 5.34
CA LYS A 270 2.37 8.22 4.38
C LYS A 270 1.29 7.67 3.42
N TYR A 271 0.07 7.45 3.92
CA TYR A 271 -1.04 6.93 3.12
C TYR A 271 -1.65 8.00 2.20
N ASN A 272 -1.84 9.22 2.72
CA ASN A 272 -2.40 10.33 1.94
C ASN A 272 -1.44 10.76 0.82
N LYS A 273 -0.12 10.64 1.04
CA LYS A 273 0.88 10.73 -0.02
C LYS A 273 0.65 9.69 -1.12
N GLY A 274 0.44 8.42 -0.77
CA GLY A 274 0.17 7.36 -1.76
C GLY A 274 -1.12 7.58 -2.56
N ILE A 275 -2.19 8.04 -1.91
CA ILE A 275 -3.46 8.40 -2.57
C ILE A 275 -3.23 9.53 -3.57
N ARG A 276 -2.60 10.63 -3.14
CA ARG A 276 -2.28 11.78 -4.00
C ARG A 276 -1.39 11.38 -5.19
N ASP A 277 -0.33 10.63 -4.93
CA ASP A 277 0.61 10.22 -5.98
C ASP A 277 -0.10 9.28 -6.98
N THR A 278 -1.04 8.44 -6.53
CA THR A 278 -1.87 7.61 -7.43
C THR A 278 -2.80 8.46 -8.30
N ILE A 279 -3.47 9.47 -7.73
CA ILE A 279 -4.35 10.39 -8.49
C ILE A 279 -3.57 11.05 -9.63
N ARG A 280 -2.32 11.45 -9.39
CA ARG A 280 -1.50 12.19 -10.36
C ARG A 280 -0.84 11.27 -11.38
N ASP A 281 -0.20 10.20 -10.91
CA ASP A 281 0.70 9.41 -11.75
C ASP A 281 -0.01 8.22 -12.41
N LYS A 282 -1.07 7.69 -11.77
CA LYS A 282 -1.79 6.47 -12.21
C LYS A 282 -3.30 6.52 -11.89
N PRO A 283 -4.06 7.55 -12.34
CA PRO A 283 -5.47 7.72 -11.97
C PRO A 283 -6.35 6.51 -12.31
N GLN A 284 -6.07 5.82 -13.42
CA GLN A 284 -6.78 4.60 -13.82
C GLN A 284 -6.58 3.41 -12.87
N MET A 285 -5.51 3.42 -12.06
CA MET A 285 -5.25 2.39 -11.04
C MET A 285 -5.86 2.75 -9.68
N PHE A 286 -6.57 3.88 -9.58
CA PHE A 286 -7.12 4.33 -8.30
C PHE A 286 -8.16 3.36 -7.75
N LEU A 287 -9.10 2.88 -8.58
CA LEU A 287 -10.12 1.91 -8.14
C LEU A 287 -9.48 0.60 -7.62
N PRO A 288 -8.49 -0.02 -8.30
CA PRO A 288 -7.75 -1.17 -7.76
C PRO A 288 -6.92 -0.90 -6.50
N TYR A 289 -6.39 0.32 -6.32
CA TYR A 289 -5.50 0.65 -5.19
C TYR A 289 -6.25 1.19 -3.97
N ASN A 290 -7.46 1.72 -4.16
CA ASN A 290 -8.26 2.32 -3.11
C ASN A 290 -9.30 1.33 -2.57
N ASN A 291 -9.54 1.39 -1.26
CA ASN A 291 -10.52 0.50 -0.60
C ASN A 291 -11.98 0.91 -0.83
N GLY A 292 -12.23 2.08 -1.41
CA GLY A 292 -13.56 2.66 -1.56
C GLY A 292 -14.00 3.52 -0.38
N ILE A 293 -15.29 3.83 -0.36
CA ILE A 293 -15.99 4.53 0.71
C ILE A 293 -17.16 3.67 1.21
N THR A 294 -17.46 3.78 2.50
CA THR A 294 -18.75 3.31 3.06
C THR A 294 -19.56 4.53 3.44
N ALA A 295 -20.80 4.56 3.01
CA ALA A 295 -21.72 5.65 3.23
C ALA A 295 -23.08 5.17 3.76
N THR A 296 -23.79 6.06 4.41
CA THR A 296 -25.16 5.85 4.89
C THR A 296 -26.08 6.94 4.35
N ALA A 297 -27.35 6.61 4.18
CA ALA A 297 -28.42 7.56 3.85
C ALA A 297 -29.71 7.16 4.56
N GLU A 298 -30.64 8.10 4.69
CA GLU A 298 -31.98 7.84 5.19
C GLU A 298 -32.91 7.38 4.07
N ASN A 299 -32.81 8.02 2.90
CA ASN A 299 -33.62 7.68 1.74
C ASN A 299 -32.78 7.75 0.45
N VAL A 300 -33.21 6.99 -0.55
CA VAL A 300 -32.62 6.91 -1.87
C VAL A 300 -33.71 6.87 -2.94
N GLU A 301 -33.54 7.67 -3.98
CA GLU A 301 -34.34 7.57 -5.20
C GLU A 301 -33.52 6.90 -6.30
N THR A 302 -34.19 6.05 -7.07
CA THR A 302 -33.57 5.31 -8.16
C THR A 302 -34.43 5.30 -9.41
N ILE A 303 -33.79 5.22 -10.57
CA ILE A 303 -34.45 5.00 -11.85
C ILE A 303 -33.83 3.80 -12.56
N ILE A 304 -34.63 3.15 -13.41
CA ILE A 304 -34.15 2.09 -14.29
C ILE A 304 -34.12 2.62 -15.71
N VAL A 305 -32.94 2.58 -16.34
CA VAL A 305 -32.72 2.99 -17.73
C VAL A 305 -32.00 1.84 -18.42
N GLU A 306 -32.53 1.35 -19.54
CA GLU A 306 -31.94 0.23 -20.31
C GLU A 306 -31.61 -1.00 -19.43
N ASN A 307 -32.50 -1.32 -18.49
CA ASN A 307 -32.35 -2.44 -17.55
C ASN A 307 -31.15 -2.30 -16.57
N GLN A 308 -30.65 -1.07 -16.38
CA GLN A 308 -29.63 -0.73 -15.39
C GLN A 308 -30.22 0.22 -14.34
N LEU A 309 -29.85 0.02 -13.08
CA LEU A 309 -30.33 0.83 -11.96
C LEU A 309 -29.37 2.02 -11.73
N TYR A 310 -29.94 3.20 -11.52
CA TYR A 310 -29.20 4.43 -11.26
C TYR A 310 -29.70 5.08 -9.97
N LEU A 311 -28.75 5.52 -9.12
CA LEU A 311 -29.01 6.41 -7.99
C LEU A 311 -29.18 7.84 -8.50
N THR A 312 -30.33 8.46 -8.24
CA THR A 312 -30.63 9.83 -8.68
C THR A 312 -30.56 10.83 -7.54
N LYS A 313 -31.14 10.48 -6.39
CA LYS A 313 -31.19 11.34 -5.21
C LYS A 313 -30.86 10.57 -3.93
N LEU A 314 -30.17 11.22 -2.99
CA LEU A 314 -29.92 10.71 -1.64
C LEU A 314 -30.35 11.77 -0.61
N ASN A 315 -30.95 11.31 0.50
CA ASN A 315 -31.30 12.15 1.64
C ASN A 315 -30.52 11.69 2.88
N ASP A 316 -30.02 12.66 3.66
CA ASP A 316 -29.10 12.50 4.79
C ASP A 316 -27.87 11.64 4.47
N PHE A 317 -27.17 11.97 3.38
CA PHE A 317 -25.98 11.24 2.97
C PHE A 317 -24.78 11.52 3.88
N GLN A 318 -24.06 10.47 4.27
CA GLN A 318 -22.87 10.57 5.12
C GLN A 318 -21.81 9.55 4.76
N ILE A 319 -20.53 9.93 4.85
CA ILE A 319 -19.39 9.03 4.63
C ILE A 319 -18.80 8.57 5.98
N VAL A 320 -19.21 7.40 6.43
CA VAL A 320 -18.76 6.77 7.69
C VAL A 320 -17.37 6.12 7.60
N ASN A 321 -16.90 5.82 6.38
CA ASN A 321 -15.54 5.35 6.11
C ASN A 321 -15.05 5.87 4.76
N GLY A 322 -13.81 6.34 4.71
CA GLY A 322 -13.21 6.89 3.48
C GLY A 322 -13.03 8.42 3.48
N GLY A 323 -13.17 9.10 4.62
CA GLY A 323 -12.94 10.56 4.72
C GLY A 323 -11.56 11.01 4.19
N GLN A 324 -10.51 10.21 4.42
CA GLN A 324 -9.18 10.46 3.83
C GLN A 324 -9.16 10.38 2.31
N THR A 325 -9.88 9.42 1.71
CA THR A 325 -10.01 9.29 0.25
C THR A 325 -10.71 10.52 -0.30
N THR A 326 -11.87 10.87 0.24
CA THR A 326 -12.70 11.99 -0.21
C THR A 326 -11.97 13.33 -0.10
N ALA A 327 -11.40 13.66 1.06
CA ALA A 327 -10.64 14.89 1.24
C ALA A 327 -9.36 14.93 0.37
N SER A 328 -8.67 13.79 0.19
CA SER A 328 -7.48 13.73 -0.66
C SER A 328 -7.79 13.99 -2.13
N LEU A 329 -8.96 13.55 -2.64
CA LEU A 329 -9.39 13.85 -4.01
C LEU A 329 -9.53 15.37 -4.21
N PHE A 330 -10.26 16.04 -3.32
CA PHE A 330 -10.47 17.48 -3.34
C PHE A 330 -9.15 18.26 -3.26
N HIS A 331 -8.37 18.05 -2.20
CA HIS A 331 -7.14 18.82 -2.01
C HIS A 331 -6.06 18.51 -3.05
N THR A 332 -6.06 17.30 -3.66
CA THR A 332 -5.14 16.99 -4.77
C THR A 332 -5.52 17.77 -6.02
N GLN A 333 -6.81 17.80 -6.36
CA GLN A 333 -7.31 18.58 -7.49
C GLN A 333 -7.07 20.08 -7.30
N LYS A 334 -7.24 20.60 -6.07
CA LYS A 334 -6.94 21.99 -5.71
C LYS A 334 -5.46 22.33 -5.92
N LYS A 335 -4.56 21.48 -5.40
CA LYS A 335 -3.11 21.71 -5.44
C LYS A 335 -2.49 21.51 -6.82
N TYR A 336 -3.00 20.55 -7.59
CA TYR A 336 -2.46 20.15 -8.89
C TYR A 336 -3.55 20.28 -9.95
N LYS A 337 -3.52 21.40 -10.69
CA LYS A 337 -4.54 21.69 -11.73
C LYS A 337 -4.53 20.68 -12.89
N ASP A 338 -3.44 19.94 -13.05
CA ASP A 338 -3.26 18.86 -14.02
C ASP A 338 -3.84 17.51 -13.55
N ALA A 339 -4.29 17.40 -12.30
CA ALA A 339 -4.89 16.17 -11.78
C ALA A 339 -6.31 15.95 -12.35
N ASP A 340 -6.40 15.02 -13.30
CA ASP A 340 -7.66 14.60 -13.93
C ASP A 340 -8.40 13.56 -13.08
N LEU A 341 -9.43 14.00 -12.35
CA LEU A 341 -10.31 13.11 -11.58
C LEU A 341 -11.32 12.35 -12.44
N GLY A 342 -11.47 12.67 -13.73
CA GLY A 342 -12.42 11.98 -14.62
C GLY A 342 -12.06 10.52 -14.89
N LYS A 343 -10.80 10.13 -14.62
CA LYS A 343 -10.31 8.74 -14.72
C LYS A 343 -10.20 8.06 -13.36
N VAL A 344 -10.56 8.77 -12.28
CA VAL A 344 -10.52 8.25 -10.92
C VAL A 344 -11.90 7.73 -10.56
N PHE A 345 -11.98 6.48 -10.15
CA PHE A 345 -13.21 5.83 -9.75
C PHE A 345 -13.06 5.24 -8.34
N VAL A 346 -14.12 5.33 -7.55
CA VAL A 346 -14.14 4.89 -6.15
C VAL A 346 -15.33 3.98 -5.93
N GLN A 347 -15.08 2.80 -5.37
CA GLN A 347 -16.16 1.90 -4.96
C GLN A 347 -16.92 2.53 -3.79
N MET A 348 -18.25 2.56 -3.85
CA MET A 348 -19.11 2.96 -2.76
C MET A 348 -19.97 1.78 -2.30
N LYS A 349 -20.01 1.56 -0.99
CA LYS A 349 -21.05 0.76 -0.33
C LYS A 349 -21.98 1.70 0.42
N LEU A 350 -23.21 1.82 -0.05
CA LEU A 350 -24.25 2.66 0.54
C LEU A 350 -25.25 1.80 1.31
N THR A 351 -25.46 2.10 2.59
CA THR A 351 -26.50 1.49 3.42
C THR A 351 -27.59 2.51 3.72
N VAL A 352 -28.82 2.21 3.31
CA VAL A 352 -30.00 3.03 3.58
C VAL A 352 -30.71 2.45 4.79
N ILE A 353 -30.89 3.28 5.81
CA ILE A 353 -31.56 2.91 7.07
C ILE A 353 -32.83 3.76 7.17
N LYS A 354 -33.97 3.13 6.93
CA LYS A 354 -35.27 3.83 6.85
C LYS A 354 -35.85 4.16 8.24
N ASP A 355 -35.40 3.46 9.28
CA ASP A 355 -35.87 3.65 10.65
C ASP A 355 -34.91 4.53 11.46
N ILE A 356 -35.46 5.61 12.04
CA ILE A 356 -34.69 6.64 12.75
C ILE A 356 -34.06 6.10 14.04
N GLU A 357 -34.74 5.20 14.77
CA GLU A 357 -34.19 4.64 16.01
C GLU A 357 -33.03 3.69 15.71
N GLN A 358 -33.17 2.85 14.69
CA GLN A 358 -32.10 1.95 14.24
C GLN A 358 -30.91 2.72 13.69
N LYS A 359 -31.13 3.84 13.00
CA LYS A 359 -30.06 4.70 12.45
C LYS A 359 -29.07 5.14 13.53
N ASN A 360 -29.56 5.58 14.69
CA ASN A 360 -28.73 6.04 15.80
C ASN A 360 -27.87 4.91 16.43
N ILE A 361 -28.26 3.65 16.26
CA ILE A 361 -27.53 2.47 16.76
C ILE A 361 -26.56 1.94 15.70
N GLU A 362 -27.03 1.81 14.46
CA GLU A 362 -26.31 1.10 13.42
C GLU A 362 -25.27 1.96 12.69
N VAL A 363 -25.50 3.26 12.50
CA VAL A 363 -24.49 4.13 11.87
C VAL A 363 -23.15 4.09 12.63
N PRO A 364 -23.10 4.21 13.98
CA PRO A 364 -21.88 4.02 14.75
C PRO A 364 -21.25 2.62 14.61
N ASN A 365 -22.07 1.56 14.56
CA ASN A 365 -21.59 0.19 14.37
C ASN A 365 -20.95 0.00 12.99
N ILE A 366 -21.59 0.49 11.94
CA ILE A 366 -21.07 0.46 10.57
C ILE A 366 -19.72 1.20 10.52
N ALA A 367 -19.65 2.40 11.11
CA ALA A 367 -18.40 3.17 11.19
C ALA A 367 -17.31 2.38 11.94
N ARG A 368 -17.64 1.79 13.09
CA ARG A 368 -16.71 0.98 13.89
C ARG A 368 -16.18 -0.21 13.11
N TYR A 369 -17.05 -1.04 12.54
CA TYR A 369 -16.65 -2.27 11.86
C TYR A 369 -15.93 -2.02 10.53
N ALA A 370 -16.32 -0.97 9.78
CA ALA A 370 -15.59 -0.56 8.58
C ALA A 370 -14.14 -0.13 8.89
N ASN A 371 -13.87 0.34 10.11
CA ASN A 371 -12.55 0.77 10.56
C ASN A 371 -11.76 -0.28 11.37
N SER A 372 -12.37 -1.45 11.67
CA SER A 372 -11.82 -2.45 12.60
C SER A 372 -10.89 -3.49 11.95
N GLN A 373 -10.53 -3.34 10.67
CA GLN A 373 -9.59 -4.26 10.02
C GLN A 373 -8.19 -4.14 10.63
N ASN A 374 -7.56 -5.28 10.96
CA ASN A 374 -6.18 -5.31 11.43
C ASN A 374 -5.26 -4.68 10.39
N LYS A 375 -4.36 -3.80 10.83
CA LYS A 375 -3.36 -3.19 9.97
C LYS A 375 -2.48 -4.29 9.36
N VAL A 376 -2.54 -4.43 8.05
CA VAL A 376 -1.58 -5.24 7.28
C VAL A 376 -0.22 -4.55 7.35
N SER A 377 0.78 -5.22 7.90
CA SER A 377 2.14 -4.68 8.00
C SER A 377 2.90 -4.84 6.68
N GLU A 378 3.98 -4.08 6.49
CA GLU A 378 4.86 -4.29 5.32
C GLU A 378 5.48 -5.70 5.30
N LEU A 379 5.66 -6.30 6.49
CA LEU A 379 6.01 -7.71 6.61
C LEU A 379 4.94 -8.56 5.93
N ASP A 380 3.65 -8.35 6.20
CA ASP A 380 2.57 -9.15 5.61
C ASP A 380 2.50 -9.02 4.07
N LEU A 381 2.71 -7.81 3.53
CA LEU A 381 2.73 -7.57 2.08
C LEU A 381 3.89 -8.26 1.36
N SER A 382 5.04 -8.46 2.04
CA SER A 382 6.21 -9.13 1.44
C SER A 382 6.08 -10.65 1.38
N SER A 383 4.96 -11.24 1.82
CA SER A 383 4.79 -12.69 1.93
C SER A 383 4.93 -13.42 0.60
N ASN A 384 4.59 -12.77 -0.53
CA ASN A 384 4.65 -13.36 -1.86
C ASN A 384 6.01 -13.20 -2.55
N ASN A 385 7.01 -12.63 -1.87
CA ASN A 385 8.35 -12.51 -2.44
C ASN A 385 8.96 -13.91 -2.67
N PRO A 386 9.44 -14.23 -3.89
CA PRO A 386 10.01 -15.55 -4.23
C PRO A 386 11.11 -16.02 -3.27
N TYR A 387 11.90 -15.09 -2.74
CA TYR A 387 12.96 -15.38 -1.77
C TYR A 387 12.42 -16.06 -0.50
N PHE A 388 11.32 -15.55 0.06
CA PHE A 388 10.71 -16.14 1.26
C PHE A 388 9.93 -17.42 0.95
N VAL A 389 9.36 -17.54 -0.25
CA VAL A 389 8.73 -18.80 -0.71
C VAL A 389 9.77 -19.92 -0.75
N GLN A 390 10.99 -19.61 -1.22
CA GLN A 390 12.07 -20.58 -1.28
C GLN A 390 12.55 -21.00 0.13
N ILE A 391 12.71 -20.05 1.06
CA ILE A 391 13.02 -20.36 2.46
C ILE A 391 11.95 -21.25 3.09
N GLU A 392 10.67 -21.00 2.81
CA GLU A 392 9.58 -21.86 3.27
C GLU A 392 9.74 -23.29 2.73
N SER A 393 9.96 -23.45 1.43
CA SER A 393 10.18 -24.76 0.79
C SER A 393 11.33 -25.52 1.47
N LEU A 394 12.46 -24.86 1.73
CA LEU A 394 13.60 -25.46 2.43
C LEU A 394 13.24 -25.83 3.88
N SER A 395 12.55 -24.95 4.57
CA SER A 395 12.03 -25.14 5.94
C SER A 395 11.12 -26.36 6.10
N ARG A 396 10.33 -26.72 5.08
CA ARG A 396 9.47 -27.91 5.13
C ARG A 396 10.20 -29.21 4.80
N LYS A 397 11.38 -29.15 4.17
CA LYS A 397 12.08 -30.32 3.60
C LYS A 397 13.34 -30.70 4.37
N LYS A 398 14.03 -29.73 4.98
CA LYS A 398 15.35 -29.93 5.60
C LYS A 398 15.22 -30.26 7.08
N TYR A 399 15.21 -31.55 7.37
CA TYR A 399 15.23 -32.07 8.74
C TYR A 399 16.58 -31.83 9.42
N VAL A 400 16.52 -31.54 10.70
CA VAL A 400 17.67 -31.38 11.58
C VAL A 400 17.57 -32.36 12.74
N VAL A 401 18.71 -32.67 13.35
CA VAL A 401 18.79 -33.56 14.51
C VAL A 401 18.17 -32.85 15.73
N ASN A 402 17.38 -33.57 16.52
CA ASN A 402 16.98 -33.09 17.83
C ASN A 402 18.14 -33.31 18.83
N PRO A 403 18.74 -32.25 19.42
CA PRO A 403 19.87 -32.39 20.33
C PRO A 403 19.53 -33.17 21.60
N ASP A 404 18.26 -33.16 22.04
CA ASP A 404 17.79 -33.86 23.24
C ASP A 404 17.43 -35.34 22.95
N ASN A 405 17.10 -35.66 21.70
CA ASN A 405 16.80 -37.03 21.26
C ASN A 405 17.28 -37.27 19.83
N LYS A 406 18.49 -37.81 19.68
CA LYS A 406 19.13 -38.05 18.37
C LYS A 406 18.34 -39.01 17.46
N SER A 407 17.43 -39.82 18.00
CA SER A 407 16.57 -40.71 17.21
C SER A 407 15.40 -39.98 16.53
N GLN A 408 15.15 -38.73 16.91
CA GLN A 408 14.11 -37.88 16.37
C GLN A 408 14.70 -36.77 15.50
N SER A 409 14.05 -36.52 14.35
CA SER A 409 14.36 -35.39 13.49
C SER A 409 13.23 -34.37 13.55
N THR A 410 13.60 -33.09 13.59
CA THR A 410 12.66 -31.96 13.66
C THR A 410 12.87 -31.01 12.48
N LEU A 411 11.94 -30.08 12.30
CA LEU A 411 11.98 -29.04 11.28
C LEU A 411 11.97 -27.66 11.93
N TRP A 412 12.78 -26.76 11.37
CA TRP A 412 12.62 -25.33 11.66
C TRP A 412 11.44 -24.79 10.87
N TYR A 413 10.35 -24.47 11.57
CA TYR A 413 9.12 -24.00 10.93
C TYR A 413 9.23 -22.51 10.63
N PHE A 414 9.38 -22.17 9.35
CA PHE A 414 9.29 -20.80 8.88
C PHE A 414 7.82 -20.39 8.76
N GLU A 415 7.41 -19.38 9.50
CA GLU A 415 6.07 -18.82 9.43
C GLU A 415 6.14 -17.59 8.51
N ARG A 416 5.89 -17.83 7.20
CA ARG A 416 5.97 -16.81 6.14
C ARG A 416 4.81 -15.82 6.21
N VAL A 417 3.64 -16.30 6.61
CA VAL A 417 2.44 -15.50 6.88
C VAL A 417 2.12 -15.60 8.37
N ASN A 418 1.81 -14.47 9.01
CA ASN A 418 1.46 -14.46 10.42
C ASN A 418 0.25 -15.38 10.70
N GLY A 419 0.38 -16.26 11.70
CA GLY A 419 -0.63 -17.24 12.07
C GLY A 419 -0.55 -18.58 11.32
N GLN A 420 0.32 -18.72 10.32
CA GLN A 420 0.38 -19.92 9.45
C GLN A 420 0.65 -21.22 10.23
N TYR A 421 1.46 -21.19 11.29
CA TYR A 421 1.69 -22.35 12.15
C TYR A 421 0.40 -22.82 12.84
N ARG A 422 -0.36 -21.87 13.41
CA ARG A 422 -1.62 -22.16 14.10
C ARG A 422 -2.68 -22.67 13.12
N GLU A 423 -2.75 -22.07 11.93
CA GLU A 423 -3.63 -22.53 10.87
C GLU A 423 -3.28 -23.96 10.43
N SER A 424 -2.00 -24.26 10.21
CA SER A 424 -1.53 -25.61 9.84
C SER A 424 -1.87 -26.64 10.91
N LEU A 425 -1.74 -26.27 12.19
CA LEU A 425 -2.14 -27.11 13.32
C LEU A 425 -3.66 -27.35 13.36
N ASN A 426 -4.45 -26.30 13.16
CA ASN A 426 -5.92 -26.37 13.20
C ASN A 426 -6.52 -27.14 12.02
N LYS A 427 -5.81 -27.23 10.89
CA LYS A 427 -6.19 -28.08 9.75
C LYS A 427 -6.11 -29.58 10.06
N LEU A 428 -5.41 -29.98 11.11
CA LEU A 428 -5.27 -31.38 11.50
C LEU A 428 -6.48 -31.82 12.33
N ALA A 429 -7.18 -32.85 11.84
CA ALA A 429 -8.47 -33.28 12.35
C ALA A 429 -8.40 -33.97 13.73
N THR A 430 -7.29 -34.64 14.07
CA THR A 430 -7.18 -35.42 15.31
C THR A 430 -6.10 -34.91 16.26
N ALA A 431 -6.32 -35.08 17.57
CA ALA A 431 -5.36 -34.72 18.61
C ALA A 431 -4.00 -35.44 18.44
N ALA A 432 -4.00 -36.68 17.93
CA ALA A 432 -2.78 -37.43 17.64
C ALA A 432 -1.96 -36.80 16.50
N GLN A 433 -2.61 -36.36 15.41
CA GLN A 433 -1.95 -35.63 14.32
C GLN A 433 -1.39 -34.29 14.81
N GLN A 434 -2.16 -33.55 15.60
CA GLN A 434 -1.71 -32.29 16.19
C GLN A 434 -0.49 -32.47 17.11
N ARG A 435 -0.46 -33.54 17.92
CA ARG A 435 0.69 -33.89 18.75
C ARG A 435 1.92 -34.20 17.89
N LYS A 436 1.79 -35.08 16.88
CA LYS A 436 2.87 -35.42 15.96
C LYS A 436 3.43 -34.18 15.23
N PHE A 437 2.54 -33.27 14.82
CA PHE A 437 2.95 -32.01 14.19
C PHE A 437 3.77 -31.13 15.13
N LYS A 438 3.35 -30.98 16.39
CA LYS A 438 4.10 -30.21 17.41
C LYS A 438 5.44 -30.86 17.76
N GLU A 439 5.50 -32.19 17.79
CA GLU A 439 6.73 -32.94 18.01
C GLU A 439 7.73 -32.76 16.85
N GLN A 440 7.24 -32.70 15.61
CA GLN A 440 8.07 -32.48 14.41
C GLN A 440 8.46 -31.02 14.20
N ASN A 441 7.60 -30.08 14.59
CA ASN A 441 7.75 -28.63 14.36
C ASN A 441 7.72 -27.89 15.71
N PRO A 442 8.72 -28.07 16.58
CA PRO A 442 8.66 -27.51 17.93
C PRO A 442 8.70 -25.98 17.89
N THR A 443 7.98 -25.32 18.81
CA THR A 443 7.80 -23.86 18.79
C THR A 443 9.11 -23.09 19.02
N ASN A 444 10.08 -23.70 19.69
CA ASN A 444 11.42 -23.15 19.85
C ASN A 444 12.26 -23.21 18.56
N GLN A 445 11.86 -23.95 17.53
CA GLN A 445 12.46 -23.95 16.17
C GLN A 445 11.57 -23.20 15.16
N LYS A 446 10.64 -22.38 15.64
CA LYS A 446 9.87 -21.46 14.81
C LYS A 446 10.62 -20.16 14.56
N PHE A 447 10.45 -19.58 13.38
CA PHE A 447 11.01 -18.26 13.03
C PHE A 447 10.19 -17.54 11.97
N LEU A 448 10.30 -16.20 11.93
CA LEU A 448 9.54 -15.28 11.08
C LEU A 448 10.44 -14.59 10.03
N LYS A 449 9.84 -13.89 9.07
CA LYS A 449 10.55 -13.06 8.09
C LYS A 449 11.48 -12.02 8.72
N SER A 450 11.03 -11.38 9.81
CA SER A 450 11.85 -10.45 10.59
C SER A 450 13.02 -11.13 11.29
N ASP A 451 12.89 -12.41 11.64
CA ASP A 451 13.97 -13.19 12.21
C ASP A 451 15.03 -13.52 11.15
N VAL A 452 14.63 -13.83 9.91
CA VAL A 452 15.57 -13.99 8.79
C VAL A 452 16.42 -12.74 8.63
N ALA A 453 15.78 -11.57 8.52
CA ALA A 453 16.49 -10.30 8.41
C ALA A 453 17.43 -10.04 9.60
N LYS A 454 17.01 -10.38 10.81
CA LYS A 454 17.82 -10.22 12.02
C LYS A 454 19.04 -11.15 12.01
N PHE A 455 18.86 -12.44 11.77
CA PHE A 455 19.94 -13.41 11.82
C PHE A 455 21.00 -13.15 10.74
N ILE A 456 20.58 -12.81 9.53
CA ILE A 456 21.51 -12.54 8.41
C ILE A 456 22.22 -11.20 8.60
N ASN A 457 21.51 -10.11 8.90
CA ASN A 457 22.16 -8.79 9.07
C ASN A 457 23.19 -8.78 10.21
N LEU A 458 23.03 -9.61 11.25
CA LEU A 458 24.06 -9.77 12.30
C LEU A 458 25.35 -10.41 11.76
N SER A 459 25.25 -11.42 10.90
CA SER A 459 26.43 -12.00 10.23
C SER A 459 27.03 -11.07 9.17
N GLU A 460 26.25 -10.13 8.64
CA GLU A 460 26.70 -9.08 7.72
C GLU A 460 27.23 -7.83 8.43
N LEU A 461 27.47 -7.90 9.74
CA LEU A 461 28.07 -6.81 10.55
C LEU A 461 27.20 -5.54 10.61
N GLU A 462 25.87 -5.69 10.65
CA GLU A 462 24.90 -4.59 10.75
C GLU A 462 24.10 -4.58 12.08
N PRO A 463 24.74 -4.64 13.27
CA PRO A 463 24.03 -4.70 14.54
C PRO A 463 23.18 -3.44 14.83
N TYR A 464 23.57 -2.29 14.29
CA TYR A 464 22.87 -1.01 14.46
C TYR A 464 21.53 -0.99 13.72
N PHE A 465 21.40 -1.62 12.55
CA PHE A 465 20.11 -1.78 11.87
C PHE A 465 19.19 -2.74 12.62
N VAL A 466 19.73 -3.86 13.13
CA VAL A 466 18.96 -4.81 13.96
C VAL A 466 18.43 -4.12 15.22
N SER A 467 19.23 -3.23 15.81
CA SER A 467 18.88 -2.43 16.99
C SER A 467 17.77 -1.39 16.74
N GLN A 468 17.44 -1.06 15.48
CA GLN A 468 16.31 -0.18 15.15
C GLN A 468 14.93 -0.87 15.28
N GLY A 469 14.92 -2.18 15.54
CA GLY A 469 13.72 -2.99 15.72
C GLY A 469 13.33 -3.78 14.47
N ALA A 470 12.48 -4.79 14.68
CA ALA A 470 12.15 -5.81 13.68
C ALA A 470 11.66 -5.25 12.34
N GLN A 471 10.77 -4.25 12.36
CA GLN A 471 10.20 -3.68 11.14
C GLN A 471 11.23 -2.91 10.32
N LYS A 472 11.97 -1.99 10.95
CA LYS A 472 12.99 -1.18 10.24
C LYS A 472 14.11 -2.05 9.69
N ASN A 473 14.59 -3.01 10.48
CA ASN A 473 15.60 -3.98 10.03
C ASN A 473 15.11 -4.81 8.83
N PHE A 474 13.84 -5.23 8.86
CA PHE A 474 13.25 -5.99 7.76
C PHE A 474 13.12 -5.18 6.46
N ILE A 475 12.72 -3.91 6.56
CA ILE A 475 12.65 -3.01 5.39
C ILE A 475 14.03 -2.85 4.75
N HIS A 476 15.08 -2.67 5.58
CA HIS A 476 16.47 -2.62 5.12
C HIS A 476 16.86 -3.91 4.38
N TYR A 477 16.59 -5.07 4.99
CA TYR A 477 16.90 -6.38 4.41
C TYR A 477 16.14 -6.64 3.09
N THR A 478 14.89 -6.19 2.99
CA THR A 478 14.06 -6.37 1.79
C THR A 478 14.63 -5.65 0.57
N LYS A 479 15.32 -4.52 0.76
CA LYS A 479 16.02 -3.82 -0.33
C LYS A 479 17.09 -4.74 -0.97
N LYS A 480 17.93 -5.37 -0.13
CA LYS A 480 18.96 -6.33 -0.56
C LYS A 480 18.34 -7.53 -1.28
N ILE A 481 17.28 -8.11 -0.70
CA ILE A 481 16.59 -9.26 -1.29
C ILE A 481 16.01 -8.93 -2.67
N ASN A 482 15.36 -7.79 -2.83
CA ASN A 482 14.72 -7.43 -4.09
C ASN A 482 15.75 -7.30 -5.22
N GLU A 483 16.98 -6.87 -4.92
CA GLU A 483 18.08 -6.88 -5.88
C GLU A 483 18.55 -8.30 -6.23
N LEU A 484 18.63 -9.19 -5.24
CA LEU A 484 18.95 -10.61 -5.47
C LEU A 484 17.90 -11.29 -6.33
N VAL A 485 16.60 -11.09 -6.05
CA VAL A 485 15.49 -11.65 -6.83
C VAL A 485 15.52 -11.13 -8.27
N LYS A 486 15.78 -9.84 -8.49
CA LYS A 486 15.95 -9.27 -9.85
C LYS A 486 17.09 -9.92 -10.63
N ARG A 487 18.14 -10.37 -9.94
CA ARG A 487 19.30 -11.08 -10.51
C ARG A 487 19.11 -12.61 -10.52
N ASN A 488 17.90 -13.10 -10.25
CA ASN A 488 17.57 -14.51 -10.11
C ASN A 488 18.45 -15.29 -9.11
N LYS A 489 18.92 -14.61 -8.06
CA LYS A 489 19.70 -15.22 -6.97
C LYS A 489 18.76 -15.55 -5.80
N LEU A 490 18.27 -16.78 -5.77
CA LEU A 490 17.38 -17.29 -4.72
C LEU A 490 18.18 -18.01 -3.62
N PRO A 491 17.64 -18.09 -2.39
CA PRO A 491 18.35 -18.72 -1.29
C PRO A 491 18.39 -20.24 -1.48
N GLY A 492 19.58 -20.82 -1.34
CA GLY A 492 19.78 -22.25 -1.49
C GLY A 492 20.04 -23.00 -0.19
N GLU A 493 20.57 -24.21 -0.32
CA GLU A 493 20.87 -25.05 0.82
C GLU A 493 21.95 -24.43 1.71
N ASN A 494 22.97 -23.81 1.11
CA ASN A 494 24.04 -23.19 1.88
C ASN A 494 23.54 -21.97 2.63
N PHE A 495 22.75 -21.11 1.99
CA PHE A 495 22.09 -20.02 2.70
C PHE A 495 21.18 -20.53 3.82
N TYR A 496 20.39 -21.58 3.59
CA TYR A 496 19.50 -22.11 4.63
C TYR A 496 20.28 -22.66 5.83
N LYS A 497 21.39 -23.37 5.60
CA LYS A 497 22.29 -23.82 6.68
C LYS A 497 22.86 -22.64 7.46
N LYS A 498 23.39 -21.63 6.76
CA LYS A 498 23.88 -20.37 7.34
C LYS A 498 22.81 -19.67 8.17
N LEU A 499 21.58 -19.58 7.66
CA LEU A 499 20.45 -18.96 8.35
C LEU A 499 20.10 -19.69 9.65
N ILE A 500 19.95 -21.00 9.61
CA ILE A 500 19.57 -21.80 10.79
C ILE A 500 20.70 -21.84 11.82
N ALA A 501 21.96 -21.94 11.39
CA ALA A 501 23.11 -21.84 12.29
C ALA A 501 23.13 -20.49 13.03
N ASN A 502 22.89 -19.38 12.32
CA ASN A 502 22.75 -18.05 12.92
C ASN A 502 21.54 -17.96 13.87
N ALA A 503 20.44 -18.65 13.56
CA ALA A 503 19.28 -18.71 14.46
C ALA A 503 19.61 -19.45 15.77
N VAL A 504 20.36 -20.56 15.70
CA VAL A 504 20.86 -21.30 16.87
C VAL A 504 21.80 -20.42 17.68
N LEU A 505 22.78 -19.78 17.04
CA LEU A 505 23.71 -18.84 17.69
C LEU A 505 22.96 -17.72 18.42
N PHE A 506 22.03 -17.06 17.74
CA PHE A 506 21.26 -15.97 18.32
C PHE A 506 20.48 -16.44 19.55
N LYS A 507 19.74 -17.55 19.44
CA LYS A 507 18.94 -18.09 20.56
C LYS A 507 19.83 -18.52 21.74
N SER A 508 21.00 -19.09 21.47
CA SER A 508 21.95 -19.48 22.51
C SER A 508 22.56 -18.26 23.21
N VAL A 509 23.06 -17.28 22.47
CA VAL A 509 23.65 -16.05 23.04
C VAL A 509 22.60 -15.21 23.76
N ASP A 510 21.37 -15.12 23.24
CA ASP A 510 20.24 -14.49 23.93
C ASP A 510 19.92 -15.20 25.25
N LYS A 511 19.98 -16.53 25.29
CA LYS A 511 19.82 -17.30 26.54
C LYS A 511 20.97 -17.05 27.51
N LEU A 512 22.22 -16.99 27.03
CA LEU A 512 23.42 -16.76 27.85
C LEU A 512 23.40 -15.40 28.56
N PHE A 513 22.77 -14.37 27.98
CA PHE A 513 22.61 -13.07 28.65
C PHE A 513 21.79 -13.18 29.94
N GLY A 514 20.88 -14.16 30.04
CA GLY A 514 20.06 -14.42 31.22
C GLY A 514 18.72 -13.67 31.25
N ARG A 515 17.99 -13.88 32.35
CA ARG A 515 16.65 -13.33 32.62
C ARG A 515 16.65 -12.41 33.84
N LYS A 516 15.76 -11.41 33.82
CA LYS A 516 15.62 -10.42 34.90
C LYS A 516 15.35 -11.14 36.23
N ASN A 517 16.07 -10.75 37.28
CA ASN A 517 15.98 -11.31 38.64
C ASN A 517 16.34 -12.80 38.76
N ILE A 518 17.01 -13.40 37.78
CA ILE A 518 17.46 -14.79 37.83
C ILE A 518 18.98 -14.85 37.65
N ASP A 519 19.46 -14.56 36.44
CA ASP A 519 20.85 -14.80 36.02
C ASP A 519 21.32 -13.79 34.96
N ALA A 520 20.71 -12.60 34.93
CA ALA A 520 21.04 -11.58 33.94
C ALA A 520 22.47 -11.02 34.12
N ILE A 521 23.24 -11.01 33.03
CA ILE A 521 24.60 -10.45 32.98
C ILE A 521 24.59 -8.91 33.09
N GLY A 522 23.48 -8.25 32.72
CA GLY A 522 23.30 -6.81 32.79
C GLY A 522 21.82 -6.41 32.76
N ASP A 523 21.52 -5.12 32.53
CA ASP A 523 20.13 -4.68 32.40
C ASP A 523 19.44 -5.38 31.22
N THR A 524 18.39 -6.14 31.52
CA THR A 524 17.58 -6.86 30.53
C THR A 524 16.91 -5.95 29.49
N ASN A 525 16.72 -4.66 29.78
CA ASN A 525 16.24 -3.69 28.78
C ASN A 525 17.25 -3.47 27.65
N LEU A 526 18.54 -3.76 27.90
CA LEU A 526 19.63 -3.62 26.95
C LEU A 526 20.05 -4.94 26.31
N LYS A 527 19.37 -6.03 26.67
CA LYS A 527 19.67 -7.39 26.20
C LYS A 527 19.72 -7.48 24.68
N SER A 528 18.67 -6.99 24.01
CA SER A 528 18.54 -7.08 22.55
C SER A 528 19.69 -6.39 21.81
N PHE A 529 20.09 -5.21 22.28
CA PHE A 529 21.23 -4.47 21.73
C PHE A 529 22.54 -5.19 22.00
N THR A 530 22.76 -5.62 23.24
CA THR A 530 24.01 -6.28 23.64
C THR A 530 24.22 -7.58 22.86
N VAL A 531 23.18 -8.42 22.73
CA VAL A 531 23.24 -9.68 21.98
C VAL A 531 23.54 -9.42 20.50
N ALA A 532 22.86 -8.43 19.89
CA ALA A 532 23.09 -8.06 18.50
C ALA A 532 24.54 -7.62 18.25
N TYR A 533 25.05 -6.69 19.05
CA TYR A 533 26.43 -6.22 18.96
C TYR A 533 27.43 -7.32 19.26
N THR A 534 27.15 -8.20 20.23
CA THR A 534 28.04 -9.32 20.58
C THR A 534 28.23 -10.30 19.42
N LEU A 535 27.13 -10.72 18.78
CA LEU A 535 27.20 -11.64 17.65
C LEU A 535 27.97 -11.02 16.47
N SER A 536 27.63 -9.78 16.11
CA SER A 536 28.30 -9.08 15.01
C SER A 536 29.77 -8.82 15.32
N TYR A 537 30.10 -8.49 16.57
CA TYR A 537 31.48 -8.28 17.00
C TYR A 537 32.30 -9.57 17.00
N PHE A 538 31.69 -10.70 17.37
CA PHE A 538 32.35 -12.00 17.21
C PHE A 538 32.66 -12.31 15.74
N TYR A 539 31.70 -12.07 14.84
CA TYR A 539 31.91 -12.23 13.40
C TYR A 539 33.03 -11.33 12.86
N TYR A 540 33.10 -10.09 13.35
CA TYR A 540 34.19 -9.16 13.04
C TYR A 540 35.54 -9.65 13.56
N LEU A 541 35.63 -10.10 14.81
CA LEU A 541 36.87 -10.58 15.43
C LEU A 541 37.40 -11.88 14.81
N THR A 542 36.57 -12.61 14.08
CA THR A 542 36.91 -13.91 13.48
C THR A 542 36.90 -13.89 11.96
N ASP A 543 36.77 -12.71 11.34
CA ASP A 543 36.67 -12.54 9.88
C ASP A 543 35.63 -13.47 9.23
N ASN A 544 34.48 -13.66 9.90
CA ASN A 544 33.40 -14.56 9.48
C ASN A 544 33.80 -16.05 9.33
N ARG A 545 34.86 -16.50 10.00
CA ARG A 545 35.39 -17.87 9.86
C ARG A 545 34.77 -18.92 10.77
N LEU A 546 33.71 -18.60 11.53
CA LEU A 546 33.06 -19.59 12.38
C LEU A 546 32.46 -20.74 11.56
N ASP A 547 32.68 -21.99 11.97
CA ASP A 547 32.10 -23.15 11.30
C ASP A 547 30.58 -23.27 11.56
N LEU A 548 29.80 -22.54 10.76
CA LEU A 548 28.35 -22.53 10.85
C LEU A 548 27.71 -23.87 10.47
N TRP A 549 28.37 -24.71 9.66
CA TRP A 549 27.80 -25.98 9.22
C TRP A 549 27.78 -26.98 10.36
N LYS A 550 28.85 -27.00 11.16
CA LYS A 550 28.89 -27.81 12.38
C LYS A 550 27.79 -27.42 13.36
N ILE A 551 27.53 -26.12 13.54
CA ILE A 551 26.44 -25.62 14.40
C ILE A 551 25.07 -26.02 13.82
N TYR A 552 24.90 -25.96 12.50
CA TYR A 552 23.70 -26.45 11.82
C TYR A 552 23.49 -27.96 12.03
N GLU A 553 24.54 -28.77 11.96
CA GLU A 553 24.42 -30.23 12.14
C GLU A 553 24.11 -30.58 13.60
N ASP A 554 24.81 -29.95 14.54
CA ASP A 554 24.68 -30.25 15.97
C ASP A 554 23.43 -29.60 16.61
N GLN A 555 22.85 -28.58 15.96
CA GLN A 555 21.72 -27.78 16.46
C GLN A 555 21.95 -27.16 17.84
N LYS A 556 23.21 -26.99 18.23
CA LYS A 556 23.66 -26.37 19.48
C LYS A 556 25.05 -25.77 19.29
N ILE A 557 25.43 -24.87 20.18
CA ILE A 557 26.80 -24.33 20.20
C ILE A 557 27.69 -25.13 21.16
N PRO A 558 28.98 -25.31 20.86
CA PRO A 558 29.91 -25.98 21.78
C PRO A 558 30.11 -25.20 23.08
N THR A 559 30.33 -25.88 24.21
CA THR A 559 30.57 -25.24 25.51
C THR A 559 31.74 -24.26 25.50
N ALA A 560 32.81 -24.56 24.76
CA ALA A 560 33.93 -23.63 24.60
C ALA A 560 33.50 -22.30 23.97
N LEU A 561 32.56 -22.34 23.02
CA LEU A 561 32.02 -21.15 22.38
C LEU A 561 31.04 -20.40 23.29
N GLU A 562 30.30 -21.10 24.15
CA GLU A 562 29.46 -20.47 25.18
C GLU A 562 30.29 -19.60 26.14
N GLU A 563 31.41 -20.11 26.63
CA GLU A 563 32.29 -19.36 27.55
C GLU A 563 32.90 -18.12 26.90
N VAL A 564 33.25 -18.21 25.62
CA VAL A 564 33.72 -17.09 24.82
C VAL A 564 32.63 -16.03 24.69
N TYR A 565 31.41 -16.43 24.35
CA TYR A 565 30.28 -15.49 24.26
C TYR A 565 29.94 -14.87 25.62
N ARG A 566 30.00 -15.61 26.74
CA ARG A 566 29.77 -15.02 28.07
C ARG A 566 30.70 -13.85 28.35
N LYS A 567 32.00 -14.03 28.08
CA LYS A 567 33.00 -12.95 28.25
C LYS A 567 32.76 -11.80 27.28
N LEU A 568 32.40 -12.11 26.03
CA LEU A 568 32.15 -11.10 25.01
C LEU A 568 30.89 -10.27 25.29
N ILE A 569 29.82 -10.89 25.80
CA ILE A 569 28.60 -10.21 26.25
C ILE A 569 28.96 -9.15 27.30
N VAL A 570 29.73 -9.52 28.32
CA VAL A 570 30.16 -8.59 29.40
C VAL A 570 30.95 -7.42 28.81
N PHE A 571 31.89 -7.70 27.91
CA PHE A 571 32.69 -6.67 27.26
C PHE A 571 31.84 -5.69 26.44
N VAL A 572 30.98 -6.21 25.57
CA VAL A 572 30.12 -5.39 24.69
C VAL A 572 29.09 -4.60 25.51
N TYR A 573 28.51 -5.21 26.55
CA TYR A 573 27.60 -4.53 27.47
C TYR A 573 28.29 -3.31 28.11
N ASN A 574 29.46 -3.51 28.70
CA ASN A 574 30.23 -2.44 29.33
C ASN A 574 30.62 -1.35 28.33
N HIS A 575 30.97 -1.72 27.10
CA HIS A 575 31.25 -0.75 26.04
C HIS A 575 30.02 0.10 25.68
N LEU A 576 28.85 -0.52 25.48
CA LEU A 576 27.62 0.20 25.14
C LEU A 576 27.19 1.15 26.27
N VAL A 577 27.30 0.71 27.53
CA VAL A 577 27.01 1.54 28.71
C VAL A 577 27.97 2.72 28.78
N LYS A 578 29.29 2.47 28.71
CA LYS A 578 30.32 3.53 28.82
C LYS A 578 30.26 4.54 27.68
N SER A 579 30.07 4.07 26.44
CA SER A 579 30.17 4.91 25.23
C SER A 579 28.90 5.72 24.97
N SER A 580 27.79 5.41 25.64
CA SER A 580 26.54 6.16 25.51
C SER A 580 26.60 7.58 26.10
N ASN A 581 27.59 7.87 26.96
CA ASN A 581 27.97 9.21 27.45
C ASN A 581 26.78 10.17 27.71
N ASN A 582 25.91 9.81 28.66
CA ASN A 582 24.66 10.51 29.06
C ASN A 582 23.51 10.52 28.03
N SER A 583 23.60 9.81 26.92
CA SER A 583 22.47 9.55 26.02
C SER A 583 21.79 8.20 26.33
N LEU A 584 20.53 8.04 25.94
CA LEU A 584 19.84 6.77 26.06
C LEU A 584 20.58 5.69 25.23
N ILE A 585 21.04 4.62 25.89
CA ILE A 585 21.79 3.52 25.26
C ILE A 585 21.00 2.92 24.08
N SER A 586 19.66 2.87 24.19
CA SER A 586 18.76 2.40 23.14
C SER A 586 18.79 3.26 21.87
N GLU A 587 19.05 4.57 21.96
CA GLU A 587 19.23 5.45 20.81
C GLU A 587 20.66 5.44 20.29
N TYR A 588 21.65 5.31 21.17
CA TYR A 588 23.05 5.15 20.80
C TYR A 588 23.28 3.87 19.97
N ALA A 589 22.73 2.73 20.39
CA ALA A 589 22.87 1.44 19.71
C ALA A 589 22.26 1.39 18.30
N LYS A 590 21.37 2.33 17.94
CA LYS A 590 20.72 2.41 16.62
C LYS A 590 21.55 3.16 15.57
N LYS A 591 22.63 3.83 15.97
CA LYS A 591 23.49 4.64 15.10
C LYS A 591 24.62 3.79 14.54
N GLU A 592 25.01 4.01 13.29
CA GLU A 592 26.17 3.32 12.72
C GLU A 592 27.48 3.67 13.44
N SER A 593 27.56 4.89 14.01
CA SER A 593 28.74 5.35 14.76
C SER A 593 29.06 4.48 15.97
N SER A 594 28.06 3.91 16.65
CA SER A 594 28.31 3.04 17.80
C SER A 594 28.94 1.71 17.41
N TRP A 595 28.65 1.20 16.21
CA TRP A 595 29.36 0.05 15.65
C TRP A 595 30.81 0.37 15.28
N LYS A 596 31.07 1.55 14.68
CA LYS A 596 32.43 2.00 14.36
C LYS A 596 33.31 2.09 15.61
N LEU A 597 32.80 2.71 16.68
CA LEU A 597 33.51 2.86 17.95
C LEU A 597 33.78 1.52 18.66
N LEU A 598 32.89 0.54 18.54
CA LEU A 598 33.13 -0.80 19.09
C LEU A 598 34.28 -1.50 18.35
N LYS A 599 34.35 -1.38 17.02
CA LYS A 599 35.44 -1.98 16.21
C LYS A 599 36.83 -1.40 16.51
N GLU A 600 36.89 -0.18 17.04
CA GLU A 600 38.14 0.46 17.48
C GLU A 600 38.63 -0.06 18.84
N GLN A 601 37.80 -0.79 19.59
CA GLN A 601 38.21 -1.33 20.87
C GLN A 601 39.11 -2.56 20.70
N THR A 602 40.19 -2.63 21.47
CA THR A 602 41.02 -3.82 21.54
C THR A 602 40.37 -4.87 22.45
N TYR A 603 39.93 -5.98 21.87
CA TYR A 603 39.51 -7.17 22.61
C TYR A 603 40.43 -8.35 22.28
N ASN A 604 41.10 -8.91 23.27
CA ASN A 604 41.98 -10.06 23.07
C ASN A 604 41.15 -11.36 23.12
N LEU A 605 40.74 -11.84 21.95
CA LEU A 605 40.04 -13.11 21.80
C LEU A 605 41.06 -14.26 21.93
N ASP A 606 40.85 -15.18 22.86
CA ASP A 606 41.71 -16.36 23.00
C ASP A 606 41.47 -17.34 21.84
N LEU A 607 42.18 -17.10 20.72
CA LEU A 607 42.08 -17.90 19.51
C LEU A 607 42.47 -19.36 19.73
N LYS A 608 43.25 -19.69 20.78
CA LYS A 608 43.64 -21.08 21.05
C LYS A 608 42.43 -21.95 21.43
N VAL A 609 41.44 -21.37 22.12
CA VAL A 609 40.23 -22.06 22.58
C VAL A 609 39.26 -22.33 21.43
N ILE A 610 39.21 -21.45 20.43
CA ILE A 610 38.24 -21.53 19.32
C ILE A 610 38.84 -21.95 17.99
N LYS A 611 40.16 -22.19 17.91
CA LYS A 611 40.84 -22.55 16.65
C LYS A 611 40.18 -23.73 15.93
N SER A 612 39.74 -24.75 16.66
CA SER A 612 39.06 -25.93 16.12
C SER A 612 37.61 -25.68 15.66
N LEU A 613 37.09 -24.47 15.90
CA LEU A 613 35.76 -24.03 15.50
C LEU A 613 35.81 -23.04 14.33
N LEU A 614 37.00 -22.67 13.87
CA LEU A 614 37.21 -21.77 12.74
C LEU A 614 37.59 -22.58 11.49
N ILE A 615 37.04 -22.19 10.36
CA ILE A 615 37.40 -22.71 9.03
C ILE A 615 38.42 -21.80 8.34
N GLU A 616 39.03 -22.27 7.26
CA GLU A 616 39.92 -21.45 6.43
C GLU A 616 39.12 -20.48 5.55
N GLU A 617 39.74 -19.34 5.19
CA GLU A 617 39.10 -18.29 4.39
C GLU A 617 38.62 -18.79 3.01
N SER A 618 39.38 -19.70 2.39
CA SER A 618 38.98 -20.35 1.14
C SER A 618 37.70 -21.18 1.28
N GLU A 619 37.47 -21.76 2.45
CA GLU A 619 36.26 -22.56 2.73
C GLU A 619 35.05 -21.65 2.98
N VAL A 620 35.24 -20.49 3.62
CA VAL A 620 34.19 -19.46 3.74
C VAL A 620 33.67 -19.09 2.34
N SER A 621 34.59 -18.77 1.43
CA SER A 621 34.23 -18.39 0.05
C SER A 621 33.48 -19.50 -0.70
N LYS A 622 33.86 -20.76 -0.51
CA LYS A 622 33.16 -21.91 -1.10
C LYS A 622 31.73 -22.09 -0.56
N ARG A 623 31.52 -21.81 0.72
CA ARG A 623 30.19 -21.95 1.36
C ARG A 623 29.24 -20.78 1.05
N GLU A 624 29.77 -19.64 0.62
CA GLU A 624 28.96 -18.54 0.06
C GLU A 624 28.50 -18.82 -1.38
N ILE A 625 29.20 -19.69 -2.10
CA ILE A 625 28.69 -20.24 -3.37
C ILE A 625 27.58 -21.21 -2.99
N GLU A 626 26.36 -20.96 -3.47
CA GLU A 626 25.27 -21.90 -3.26
C GLU A 626 25.65 -23.24 -3.89
N THR A 627 25.61 -24.31 -3.10
CA THR A 627 25.47 -25.65 -3.69
C THR A 627 24.14 -25.61 -4.42
N ASP A 628 24.18 -25.82 -5.74
CA ASP A 628 23.04 -25.83 -6.63
C ASP A 628 21.81 -26.27 -5.85
N ILE A 629 20.85 -25.37 -5.78
CA ILE A 629 19.52 -25.64 -5.27
C ILE A 629 19.06 -26.96 -5.91
N LEU A 630 18.03 -27.57 -5.35
CA LEU A 630 17.06 -28.32 -6.15
C LEU A 630 16.44 -27.36 -7.20
N GLU A 631 17.30 -26.83 -8.07
CA GLU A 631 17.10 -25.95 -9.18
C GLU A 631 16.77 -26.87 -10.34
N ASN A 632 15.83 -26.42 -11.15
CA ASN A 632 15.39 -27.03 -12.38
C ASN A 632 16.60 -27.49 -13.21
N LYS A 633 17.00 -28.75 -13.02
CA LYS A 633 18.02 -29.45 -13.82
C LYS A 633 17.64 -29.48 -15.30
N SER A 634 16.38 -29.19 -15.62
CA SER A 634 15.88 -28.99 -16.98
C SER A 634 16.28 -27.63 -17.57
N GLU A 635 16.09 -26.51 -16.87
CA GLU A 635 16.26 -25.16 -17.46
C GLU A 635 17.71 -24.69 -17.57
N ASN A 636 18.55 -24.91 -16.55
CA ASN A 636 19.98 -24.54 -16.62
C ASN A 636 20.75 -25.46 -17.57
N ASN A 637 20.44 -26.77 -17.56
CA ASN A 637 21.04 -27.71 -18.50
C ASN A 637 20.58 -27.42 -19.94
N LEU A 638 19.34 -26.98 -20.15
CA LEU A 638 18.88 -26.49 -21.46
C LEU A 638 19.63 -25.22 -21.88
N MET A 639 19.84 -24.25 -20.97
CA MET A 639 20.61 -23.04 -21.27
C MET A 639 22.06 -23.37 -21.66
N ASP A 640 22.72 -24.26 -20.93
CA ASP A 640 24.10 -24.69 -21.21
C ASP A 640 24.21 -25.45 -22.54
N ILE A 641 23.25 -26.33 -22.81
CA ILE A 641 23.21 -27.05 -24.09
C ILE A 641 22.90 -26.09 -25.23
N VAL A 642 21.96 -25.16 -25.08
CA VAL A 642 21.67 -24.11 -26.06
C VAL A 642 22.92 -23.27 -26.32
N LYS A 643 23.66 -22.89 -25.27
CA LYS A 643 24.91 -22.15 -25.41
C LYS A 643 25.96 -22.95 -26.20
N ILE A 644 26.14 -24.24 -25.93
CA ILE A 644 27.11 -25.07 -26.66
C ILE A 644 26.67 -25.26 -28.12
N MET A 645 25.38 -25.51 -28.34
CA MET A 645 24.81 -25.76 -29.67
C MET A 645 24.75 -24.48 -30.53
N SER A 646 24.66 -23.29 -29.93
CA SER A 646 24.60 -22.02 -30.66
C SER A 646 25.90 -21.64 -31.36
N PHE A 647 27.05 -22.21 -30.98
CA PHE A 647 28.30 -22.02 -31.71
C PHE A 647 28.31 -22.77 -33.07
N GLY A 648 27.45 -23.78 -33.24
CA GLY A 648 27.24 -24.45 -34.52
C GLY A 648 28.33 -25.47 -34.90
N ASN A 649 28.05 -26.27 -35.93
CA ASN A 649 28.92 -27.36 -36.40
C ASN A 649 30.26 -26.86 -36.95
N LYS A 650 30.28 -25.69 -37.61
CA LYS A 650 31.50 -25.10 -38.19
C LYS A 650 32.51 -24.74 -37.10
N PHE A 651 32.06 -24.11 -36.02
CA PHE A 651 32.90 -23.80 -34.87
C PHE A 651 33.49 -25.06 -34.23
N TRP A 652 32.66 -26.05 -33.89
CA TRP A 652 33.15 -27.24 -33.18
C TRP A 652 34.08 -28.12 -34.04
N ASP A 653 33.89 -28.18 -35.36
CA ASP A 653 34.85 -28.85 -36.28
C ASP A 653 36.18 -28.09 -36.33
N GLY A 654 36.12 -26.76 -36.48
CA GLY A 654 37.30 -25.90 -36.44
C GLY A 654 38.07 -25.99 -35.12
N LEU A 655 37.35 -25.97 -34.00
CA LEU A 655 37.92 -26.06 -32.65
C LEU A 655 38.60 -27.40 -32.41
N SER A 656 38.07 -28.49 -32.97
CA SER A 656 38.72 -29.80 -32.88
C SER A 656 40.10 -29.81 -33.55
N LYS A 657 40.29 -29.04 -34.63
CA LYS A 657 41.58 -28.90 -35.32
C LYS A 657 42.49 -27.90 -34.62
N TYR A 658 41.95 -26.74 -34.21
CA TYR A 658 42.67 -25.71 -33.48
C TYR A 658 43.23 -26.23 -32.15
N SER A 659 42.46 -27.06 -31.44
CA SER A 659 42.87 -27.64 -30.16
C SER A 659 44.16 -28.47 -30.23
N LEU A 660 44.53 -29.00 -31.40
CA LEU A 660 45.75 -29.79 -31.56
C LEU A 660 47.02 -28.91 -31.56
N THR A 661 46.87 -27.63 -31.88
CA THR A 661 47.98 -26.67 -32.03
C THR A 661 48.08 -25.67 -30.88
N ASP A 662 47.11 -25.65 -29.96
CA ASP A 662 47.04 -24.70 -28.84
C ASP A 662 47.36 -25.38 -27.49
N ASP A 663 48.32 -24.84 -26.75
CA ASP A 663 48.83 -25.43 -25.52
C ASP A 663 47.77 -25.53 -24.40
N PHE A 664 46.78 -24.63 -24.37
CA PHE A 664 45.72 -24.62 -23.36
C PHE A 664 44.59 -25.61 -23.68
N LEU A 665 44.33 -25.84 -24.98
CA LEU A 665 43.24 -26.68 -25.46
C LEU A 665 43.68 -28.11 -25.82
N ASN A 666 44.97 -28.34 -26.08
CA ASN A 666 45.53 -29.66 -26.41
C ASN A 666 45.16 -30.76 -25.40
N PRO A 667 45.18 -30.52 -24.07
CA PRO A 667 44.75 -31.53 -23.08
C PRO A 667 43.30 -31.98 -23.22
N PHE A 668 42.45 -31.21 -23.91
CA PHE A 668 41.02 -31.50 -24.13
C PHE A 668 40.71 -31.92 -25.57
N SER A 669 41.71 -32.04 -26.44
CA SER A 669 41.53 -32.27 -27.89
C SER A 669 40.64 -33.47 -28.22
N THR A 670 40.79 -34.60 -27.50
CA THR A 670 39.95 -35.79 -27.65
C THR A 670 38.49 -35.52 -27.27
N ASP A 671 38.24 -34.87 -26.14
CA ASP A 671 36.87 -34.56 -25.69
C ASP A 671 36.21 -33.51 -26.61
N ILE A 672 36.97 -32.52 -27.10
CA ILE A 672 36.50 -31.52 -28.09
C ILE A 672 36.10 -32.20 -29.40
N TRP A 673 36.89 -33.17 -29.88
CA TRP A 673 36.56 -33.97 -31.06
C TRP A 673 35.28 -34.80 -30.88
N GLU A 674 35.05 -35.35 -29.69
CA GLU A 674 33.80 -36.08 -29.39
C GLU A 674 32.57 -35.16 -29.38
N ILE A 675 32.69 -33.97 -28.76
CA ILE A 675 31.62 -32.95 -28.76
C ILE A 675 31.32 -32.53 -30.20
N SER A 676 32.36 -32.25 -30.99
CA SER A 676 32.24 -31.89 -32.41
C SER A 676 31.48 -32.95 -33.23
N ASN A 677 31.82 -34.23 -33.03
CA ASN A 677 31.10 -35.33 -33.68
C ASN A 677 29.64 -35.45 -33.25
N LYS A 678 29.32 -35.16 -31.98
CA LYS A 678 27.94 -35.20 -31.47
C LYS A 678 27.12 -34.04 -32.03
N VAL A 679 27.68 -32.82 -32.04
CA VAL A 679 27.06 -31.64 -32.65
C VAL A 679 26.83 -31.87 -34.15
N LYS A 680 27.83 -32.37 -34.88
CA LYS A 680 27.73 -32.68 -36.32
C LYS A 680 26.64 -33.70 -36.65
N LYS A 681 26.47 -34.72 -35.80
CA LYS A 681 25.48 -35.81 -35.97
C LYS A 681 24.15 -35.54 -35.26
N ALA A 682 23.93 -34.34 -34.71
CA ALA A 682 22.75 -33.99 -33.91
C ALA A 682 22.45 -35.03 -32.81
N LYS A 683 23.48 -35.51 -32.13
CA LYS A 683 23.38 -36.44 -30.99
C LYS A 683 23.35 -35.65 -29.68
N ASN A 684 22.60 -36.16 -28.71
CA ASN A 684 22.49 -35.54 -27.38
C ASN A 684 23.87 -35.46 -26.70
N LEU A 685 24.13 -34.32 -26.05
CA LEU A 685 25.27 -34.13 -25.17
C LEU A 685 24.95 -34.73 -23.79
N ASN A 686 25.90 -35.48 -23.23
CA ASN A 686 25.79 -35.97 -21.86
C ASN A 686 26.34 -34.95 -20.86
N SER A 687 26.17 -35.17 -19.57
CA SER A 687 26.59 -34.24 -18.51
C SER A 687 28.09 -33.92 -18.54
N ARG A 688 28.92 -34.87 -18.98
CA ARG A 688 30.36 -34.70 -19.13
C ARG A 688 30.69 -33.79 -20.32
N ASP A 689 30.01 -34.00 -21.45
CA ASP A 689 30.15 -33.17 -22.65
C ASP A 689 29.79 -31.70 -22.37
N ILE A 690 28.73 -31.47 -21.60
CA ILE A 690 28.24 -30.11 -21.26
C ILE A 690 29.25 -29.40 -20.35
N SER A 691 29.73 -30.09 -19.31
CA SER A 691 30.72 -29.54 -18.40
C SER A 691 32.04 -29.21 -19.11
N LEU A 692 32.52 -30.11 -19.98
CA LEU A 692 33.74 -29.90 -20.75
C LEU A 692 33.57 -28.82 -21.82
N GLY A 693 32.44 -28.78 -22.52
CA GLY A 693 32.13 -27.75 -23.51
C GLY A 693 32.12 -26.35 -22.90
N ASN A 694 31.46 -26.17 -21.76
CA ASN A 694 31.46 -24.90 -21.03
C ASN A 694 32.86 -24.52 -20.51
N LYS A 695 33.64 -25.50 -20.05
CA LYS A 695 35.02 -25.27 -19.60
C LYS A 695 35.92 -24.79 -20.76
N VAL A 696 35.80 -25.41 -21.93
CA VAL A 696 36.57 -25.04 -23.12
C VAL A 696 36.16 -23.66 -23.64
N LEU A 697 34.86 -23.36 -23.70
CA LEU A 697 34.37 -22.03 -24.09
C LEU A 697 34.88 -20.93 -23.14
N LYS A 698 34.98 -21.23 -21.85
CA LYS A 698 35.55 -20.31 -20.87
C LYS A 698 37.05 -20.10 -21.06
N ILE A 699 37.82 -21.14 -21.41
CA ILE A 699 39.26 -21.02 -21.73
C ILE A 699 39.46 -20.13 -22.97
N ILE A 700 38.61 -20.28 -23.98
CA ILE A 700 38.63 -19.43 -25.20
C ILE A 700 38.39 -17.96 -24.83
N GLU A 701 37.40 -17.69 -23.98
CA GLU A 701 37.05 -16.35 -23.50
C GLU A 701 38.16 -15.73 -22.63
N GLU A 702 38.70 -16.47 -21.65
CA GLU A 702 39.74 -15.99 -20.73
C GLU A 702 41.08 -15.70 -21.43
N ASN A 703 41.36 -16.40 -22.53
CA ASN A 703 42.59 -16.22 -23.32
C ASN A 703 42.39 -15.36 -24.58
N ASN A 704 41.20 -14.76 -24.76
CA ASN A 704 40.84 -13.95 -25.94
C ASN A 704 41.15 -14.63 -27.29
N ILE A 705 40.87 -15.93 -27.40
CA ILE A 705 41.10 -16.69 -28.64
C ILE A 705 40.04 -16.30 -29.67
N ASP A 706 40.48 -15.90 -30.86
CA ASP A 706 39.58 -15.45 -31.93
C ASP A 706 38.75 -16.60 -32.51
N ILE A 707 37.43 -16.46 -32.42
CA ILE A 707 36.44 -17.45 -32.88
C ILE A 707 36.43 -17.54 -34.42
N GLU A 708 36.75 -16.47 -35.14
CA GLU A 708 36.79 -16.50 -36.61
C GLU A 708 37.94 -17.35 -37.12
N ILE A 709 39.12 -17.25 -36.50
CA ILE A 709 40.29 -18.11 -36.79
C ILE A 709 39.93 -19.59 -36.57
N ILE A 710 39.22 -19.88 -35.48
CA ILE A 710 38.74 -21.24 -35.20
C ILE A 710 37.80 -21.72 -36.31
N LYS A 711 36.83 -20.90 -36.74
CA LYS A 711 35.88 -21.25 -37.80
C LYS A 711 36.52 -21.41 -39.17
N GLU A 712 37.59 -20.68 -39.48
CA GLU A 712 38.34 -20.79 -40.76
C GLU A 712 39.05 -22.15 -40.91
N MET A 713 39.42 -22.80 -39.81
CA MET A 713 40.01 -24.14 -39.83
C MET A 713 38.99 -25.25 -40.15
N SER A 714 37.69 -24.93 -40.16
CA SER A 714 36.63 -25.90 -40.40
C SER A 714 36.46 -26.24 -41.89
N ASN A 715 36.13 -27.49 -42.17
CA ASN A 715 35.74 -27.93 -43.53
C ASN A 715 34.21 -28.02 -43.69
N GLU A 716 33.44 -27.57 -42.70
CA GLU A 716 31.99 -27.74 -42.64
C GLU A 716 31.24 -26.47 -43.07
N ILE A 717 30.07 -26.68 -43.71
CA ILE A 717 29.13 -25.61 -44.04
C ILE A 717 28.27 -25.34 -42.78
N GLU A 718 28.14 -24.07 -42.40
CA GLU A 718 27.36 -23.63 -41.23
C GLU A 718 25.86 -23.95 -41.43
N LYS A 719 25.28 -24.76 -40.54
CA LYS A 719 23.85 -25.08 -40.55
C LYS A 719 23.07 -24.14 -39.63
N GLU A 720 21.82 -23.82 -39.99
CA GLU A 720 20.93 -23.01 -39.15
C GLU A 720 20.79 -23.60 -37.74
N ILE A 721 20.96 -22.72 -36.74
CA ILE A 721 20.84 -23.03 -35.32
C ILE A 721 19.35 -23.11 -34.97
N ILE A 722 18.88 -24.30 -34.55
CA ILE A 722 17.52 -24.45 -34.02
C ILE A 722 17.53 -23.98 -32.56
N ASP A 723 16.80 -22.90 -32.26
CA ASP A 723 16.62 -22.42 -30.88
C ASP A 723 15.71 -23.36 -30.09
N ILE A 724 16.31 -24.36 -29.44
CA ILE A 724 15.61 -25.40 -28.67
C ILE A 724 14.81 -24.79 -27.51
N LYS A 725 15.24 -23.65 -26.94
CA LYS A 725 14.50 -22.95 -25.89
C LYS A 725 13.22 -22.34 -26.46
N ALA A 726 13.29 -21.69 -27.62
CA ALA A 726 12.10 -21.23 -28.33
C ALA A 726 11.17 -22.38 -28.71
N VAL A 727 11.70 -23.56 -29.07
CA VAL A 727 10.88 -24.76 -29.33
C VAL A 727 10.16 -25.23 -28.06
N TYR A 728 10.87 -25.33 -26.94
CA TYR A 728 10.27 -25.73 -25.66
C TYR A 728 9.21 -24.74 -25.19
N ASP A 729 9.49 -23.43 -25.26
CA ASP A 729 8.56 -22.39 -24.84
C ASP A 729 7.30 -22.37 -25.74
N ARG A 730 7.43 -22.58 -27.06
CA ARG A 730 6.28 -22.75 -27.96
C ARG A 730 5.43 -23.97 -27.62
N LEU A 731 6.05 -25.13 -27.38
CA LEU A 731 5.32 -26.34 -27.00
C LEU A 731 4.65 -26.22 -25.62
N LYS A 732 5.21 -25.42 -24.71
CA LYS A 732 4.66 -25.12 -23.39
C LYS A 732 3.44 -24.18 -23.45
N LEU A 733 3.36 -23.32 -24.47
CA LEU A 733 2.21 -22.43 -24.71
C LEU A 733 0.98 -23.16 -25.23
N ILE A 734 1.12 -24.37 -25.77
CA ILE A 734 -0.02 -25.18 -26.23
C ILE A 734 -0.84 -25.62 -25.03
N SER A 735 -2.12 -25.27 -25.02
CA SER A 735 -3.03 -25.62 -23.92
C SER A 735 -3.25 -27.13 -23.83
N LYS A 736 -3.62 -27.63 -22.63
CA LYS A 736 -3.95 -29.05 -22.44
C LYS A 736 -5.06 -29.52 -23.38
N ASN A 737 -6.04 -28.67 -23.66
CA ASN A 737 -7.15 -28.98 -24.57
C ASN A 737 -6.66 -29.09 -26.02
N ASP A 738 -5.71 -28.26 -26.43
CA ASP A 738 -5.18 -28.32 -27.78
C ASP A 738 -4.21 -29.50 -27.98
N TRP A 739 -3.44 -29.87 -26.95
CA TRP A 739 -2.69 -31.13 -26.96
C TRP A 739 -3.59 -32.35 -27.17
N ASN A 740 -4.76 -32.40 -26.51
CA ASN A 740 -5.72 -33.48 -26.72
C ASN A 740 -6.24 -33.50 -28.17
N LYS A 741 -6.56 -32.33 -28.75
CA LYS A 741 -6.96 -32.24 -30.18
C LYS A 741 -5.87 -32.73 -31.13
N ILE A 742 -4.59 -32.42 -30.84
CA ILE A 742 -3.45 -32.91 -31.63
C ILE A 742 -3.38 -34.44 -31.60
N PHE A 743 -3.60 -35.06 -30.43
CA PHE A 743 -3.65 -36.52 -30.30
C PHE A 743 -4.85 -37.12 -31.03
N ASP A 744 -6.04 -36.55 -30.88
CA ASP A 744 -7.27 -37.04 -31.50
C ASP A 744 -7.17 -36.99 -33.04
N ILE A 745 -6.68 -35.88 -33.60
CA ILE A 745 -6.44 -35.74 -35.04
C ILE A 745 -5.38 -36.75 -35.50
N GLY A 746 -4.31 -36.90 -34.72
CA GLY A 746 -3.26 -37.88 -34.96
C GLY A 746 -3.78 -39.31 -35.10
N GLU A 747 -4.64 -39.73 -34.17
CA GLU A 747 -5.22 -41.07 -34.11
C GLU A 747 -6.29 -41.31 -35.19
N GLN A 748 -7.10 -40.30 -35.52
CA GLN A 748 -8.17 -40.41 -36.52
C GLN A 748 -7.64 -40.37 -37.97
N THR A 749 -6.64 -39.55 -38.24
CA THR A 749 -6.16 -39.29 -39.62
C THR A 749 -4.94 -40.11 -40.00
N LYS A 750 -4.33 -40.83 -39.05
CA LYS A 750 -3.05 -41.55 -39.22
C LYS A 750 -1.93 -40.68 -39.80
N ILE A 751 -1.97 -39.36 -39.56
CA ILE A 751 -0.94 -38.43 -40.02
C ILE A 751 0.40 -38.65 -39.31
N TYR A 752 0.37 -39.27 -38.13
CA TYR A 752 1.54 -39.66 -37.35
C TYR A 752 1.78 -41.16 -37.44
N ASP A 753 3.04 -41.55 -37.57
CA ASP A 753 3.42 -42.92 -37.28
C ASP A 753 3.39 -43.21 -35.76
N ALA A 754 3.54 -44.49 -35.39
CA ALA A 754 3.48 -44.91 -33.99
C ALA A 754 4.59 -44.29 -33.12
N LEU A 755 5.76 -43.99 -33.70
CA LEU A 755 6.90 -43.40 -33.00
C LEU A 755 6.69 -41.89 -32.79
N GLU A 756 6.14 -41.19 -33.77
CA GLU A 756 5.78 -39.79 -33.70
C GLU A 756 4.71 -39.53 -32.63
N LEU A 757 3.65 -40.35 -32.61
CA LEU A 757 2.59 -40.22 -31.61
C LEU A 757 3.12 -40.52 -30.19
N SER A 758 3.99 -41.51 -30.05
CA SER A 758 4.64 -41.85 -28.77
C SER A 758 5.52 -40.70 -28.27
N ASN A 759 6.31 -40.09 -29.16
CA ASN A 759 7.15 -38.94 -28.84
C ASN A 759 6.32 -37.74 -28.38
N LEU A 760 5.23 -37.39 -29.10
CA LEU A 760 4.34 -36.30 -28.71
C LEU A 760 3.71 -36.53 -27.33
N LYS A 761 3.21 -37.74 -27.05
CA LYS A 761 2.65 -38.10 -25.73
C LYS A 761 3.69 -38.01 -24.61
N SER A 762 4.92 -38.44 -24.89
CA SER A 762 6.03 -38.33 -23.94
C SER A 762 6.39 -36.88 -23.65
N VAL A 763 6.54 -36.04 -24.67
CA VAL A 763 6.88 -34.62 -24.54
C VAL A 763 5.79 -33.88 -23.77
N PHE A 764 4.53 -34.07 -24.11
CA PHE A 764 3.39 -33.50 -23.40
C PHE A 764 3.39 -33.86 -21.91
N LYS A 765 3.56 -35.16 -21.60
CA LYS A 765 3.58 -35.65 -20.21
C LYS A 765 4.73 -35.01 -19.43
N SER A 766 5.90 -34.90 -20.04
CA SER A 766 7.06 -34.29 -19.39
C SER A 766 6.94 -32.77 -19.27
N ILE A 767 6.29 -32.07 -20.19
CA ILE A 767 5.97 -30.62 -20.07
C ILE A 767 5.01 -30.38 -18.89
N ILE A 768 3.95 -31.17 -18.75
CA ILE A 768 2.98 -31.02 -17.64
C ILE A 768 3.62 -31.28 -16.29
N LYS A 769 4.55 -32.22 -16.23
CA LYS A 769 5.21 -32.65 -14.98
C LYS A 769 6.52 -31.93 -14.70
N ASP A 770 6.93 -31.00 -15.56
CA ASP A 770 8.22 -30.31 -15.50
C ASP A 770 9.42 -31.28 -15.45
N GLU A 771 9.32 -32.40 -16.16
CA GLU A 771 10.36 -33.43 -16.28
C GLU A 771 11.36 -33.11 -17.41
N ILE A 772 12.58 -33.63 -17.33
CA ILE A 772 13.63 -33.43 -18.34
C ILE A 772 13.24 -34.09 -19.66
N ILE A 773 13.29 -33.33 -20.77
CA ILE A 773 12.97 -33.78 -22.12
C ILE A 773 14.24 -33.78 -22.98
N LYS A 774 14.47 -34.85 -23.73
CA LYS A 774 15.59 -34.92 -24.69
C LYS A 774 15.35 -33.95 -25.85
N GLU A 775 16.37 -33.21 -26.28
CA GLU A 775 16.26 -32.16 -27.31
C GLU A 775 15.72 -32.69 -28.64
N ILE A 776 16.20 -33.86 -29.06
CA ILE A 776 15.71 -34.51 -30.29
C ILE A 776 14.21 -34.82 -30.22
N ASN A 777 13.67 -35.03 -29.01
CA ASN A 777 12.25 -35.28 -28.81
C ASN A 777 11.45 -33.98 -28.95
N LEU A 778 11.99 -32.83 -28.49
CA LEU A 778 11.37 -31.51 -28.66
C LEU A 778 11.33 -31.07 -30.12
N ILE A 779 12.44 -31.25 -30.85
CA ILE A 779 12.53 -30.90 -32.28
C ILE A 779 11.55 -31.75 -33.09
N LYS A 780 11.57 -33.07 -32.90
CA LYS A 780 10.63 -33.99 -33.57
C LYS A 780 9.19 -33.72 -33.17
N ALA A 781 8.93 -33.35 -31.91
CA ALA A 781 7.58 -32.98 -31.47
C ALA A 781 7.10 -31.73 -32.20
N LEU A 782 7.93 -30.69 -32.34
CA LEU A 782 7.56 -29.50 -33.10
C LEU A 782 7.30 -29.80 -34.58
N GLU A 783 8.12 -30.64 -35.21
CA GLU A 783 7.89 -31.10 -36.58
C GLU A 783 6.55 -31.81 -36.73
N SER A 784 6.23 -32.71 -35.79
CA SER A 784 4.93 -33.40 -35.77
C SER A 784 3.77 -32.44 -35.49
N VAL A 785 3.90 -31.49 -34.57
CA VAL A 785 2.86 -30.48 -34.30
C VAL A 785 2.63 -29.59 -35.52
N LYS A 786 3.67 -29.26 -36.30
CA LYS A 786 3.48 -28.51 -37.56
C LYS A 786 2.65 -29.25 -38.60
N LYS A 787 2.63 -30.60 -38.60
CA LYS A 787 1.82 -31.38 -39.56
C LYS A 787 0.31 -31.15 -39.42
N VAL A 788 -0.17 -30.83 -38.21
CA VAL A 788 -1.61 -30.58 -37.98
C VAL A 788 -2.09 -29.20 -38.40
N SER A 789 -1.18 -28.31 -38.82
CA SER A 789 -1.54 -27.01 -39.41
C SER A 789 -2.47 -27.13 -40.62
N LYS A 790 -2.41 -28.25 -41.35
CA LYS A 790 -3.31 -28.56 -42.47
C LYS A 790 -4.77 -28.78 -42.06
N PHE A 791 -5.03 -28.96 -40.76
CA PHE A 791 -6.37 -29.13 -40.19
C PHE A 791 -6.86 -27.85 -39.46
N GLY A 792 -6.22 -26.70 -39.69
CA GLY A 792 -6.62 -25.40 -39.13
C GLY A 792 -6.12 -25.13 -37.70
N LEU A 793 -5.19 -25.93 -37.19
CA LEU A 793 -4.55 -25.72 -35.90
C LEU A 793 -3.17 -25.05 -36.07
N HIS A 794 -3.06 -23.78 -35.66
CA HIS A 794 -1.82 -23.02 -35.72
C HIS A 794 -1.28 -22.80 -34.30
N PHE A 795 -0.03 -23.19 -34.06
CA PHE A 795 0.64 -23.17 -32.76
C PHE A 795 2.00 -22.49 -32.83
#